data_AF-G5HDU1-F1
#
_entry.id   AF-G5HDU1-F1
#
_cell.length_a   1.000
_cell.length_b   1.000
_cell.length_c   1.000
_cell.angle_alpha   90.00
_cell.angle_beta   90.00
_cell.angle_gamma   90.00
#
_symmetry.space_group_name_H-M   'P 1'
#
loop_
_entity.id
_entity.type
_entity.pdbx_description
1 polymer ?
#
loop_
_entity_poly.entity_id
_entity_poly.type
_entity_poly.pdbx_seq_one_letter_code
_entity_poly.pdbx_strand_id
1 'polypeptide(L)'
;MERDSWSPLELLKCFCESDYVERNADKAVECLSLDIHWFGTSDEEDVQNLDEARAYIEKEIRISPPPYEITFSDERERTWEEGFGIASVKMKIGADGLIMFSRVTCMTKMENGRSKICEMHTSIPEGHQEQGEYFPFEFAKQHESDVLRDFVNTMLPGGIFAMELGKDFPLAIINQNMLIYLGYRNEKEYLEAIAGRLSNAVHPEDRGLLRAAVLDTMDQGDEFKALLRIRKSDNSYFWGDIKGVRSRDSRGIDQIVCLCLDATNLVMANNQLKDDRLKLDEYASKLMEKEEIIQKDARQMRQLRQWVGRHAGVTDKLPKQQHVNWKHMGVIIASVILIIAAVIGFTMYLSNTQWDAAVLAIRTTSLAGVQCISNATDADQAVLANMAEVLGKLYDRDEAADILQAAPDSGFSEMIASYDDGKCVSSGQRQPEEASDFAAKLDFPQGSNVSRPFWEANGKRQIAYRTDLYHEDKKAGVLYGMVNLSRYYVPSVMEFYDGQGFSCVIDARTGEFVIYSDRIMPENVHGDLYSALNENGDTKTAGEIRNALSGGKTGSAVVSLKGKKVYLYFVPVNDAAAEYLITMIPYDVIKEESSGMAYLVGAFVVVVLLVAVLLIIYNNRITKTKLHEREYRNTLFRLLAENVDSVFLVFDHETDEVDYVSENIGRILGFESREILDHDTRSIKLPFDDEELERIQRIMKDKKNFYVDFPYSNPGSGKQQLLRLSGYVPEGADWQKKWIFCVSDRTDEVLKERRLEQAVREADEASKAKSEFLANMSHDIRTPMNGIIGMTQLALQDGVGEEAMRSYLKKISISSGFLLTLINDILDMSKIESGMIELHPKAYSMKELRRYLESVILPLSGEKQIDFRIDVDEKITVLADQQRFNQILFNLLSNAVKYTDEKGTVTLTIKGVPKDSGIIHLTMRVEDNGMGMSPEFQKQMFKSFTQESRKAMGMSGTGLGLAIVKRLVDLMNGTIHVESSIGKGSIFVIEMDVPAAKGPCEKELAADAAGDPTGQSACILLCEDNAINQEIMMGILEFLGLTTELAVNGKEGVEAFQSRKPGYYSAILMDCRMPVMDGYQATRAIRALERPDAARIPIIALTADAFEEDRKRCLEAGMDDFLAKPVEIKVLKEMLGKYMRKDLG
;
A
#
# COMPACT_ATOMS: atom_id res chain seq x y z
N MET A 1 41.81 47.33 -0.75
CA MET A 1 40.41 47.49 -1.19
C MET A 1 39.67 46.29 -0.64
N GLU A 2 39.37 46.31 0.66
CA GLU A 2 38.25 47.04 1.27
C GLU A 2 36.92 46.35 0.95
N ARG A 3 36.40 45.59 1.91
CA ARG A 3 35.01 45.71 2.33
C ARG A 3 35.01 45.53 3.85
N ASP A 4 35.28 46.63 4.55
CA ASP A 4 35.30 46.71 6.03
C ASP A 4 33.89 46.71 6.66
N SER A 5 32.84 46.48 5.88
CA SER A 5 31.52 46.15 6.41
C SER A 5 30.75 45.31 5.39
N TRP A 6 30.22 44.16 5.83
CA TRP A 6 29.21 43.45 5.05
C TRP A 6 27.91 44.23 5.12
N SER A 7 27.24 44.33 3.98
CA SER A 7 25.88 44.86 3.93
C SER A 7 24.96 43.97 4.79
N PRO A 8 23.91 44.54 5.43
CA PRO A 8 22.92 43.77 6.18
C PRO A 8 22.45 42.48 5.48
N LEU A 9 22.25 42.53 4.17
CA LEU A 9 21.80 41.40 3.35
C LEU A 9 22.89 40.33 3.16
N GLU A 10 24.13 40.75 2.90
CA GLU A 10 25.27 39.81 2.78
C GLU A 10 25.53 39.09 4.11
N LEU A 11 25.42 39.81 5.23
CA LEU A 11 25.58 39.25 6.57
C LEU A 11 24.46 38.26 6.92
N LEU A 12 23.21 38.59 6.59
CA LEU A 12 22.07 37.70 6.80
C LEU A 12 22.18 36.40 5.98
N LYS A 13 22.60 36.49 4.71
CA LYS A 13 22.81 35.31 3.87
C LYS A 13 23.93 34.43 4.40
N CYS A 14 25.06 35.02 4.81
CA CYS A 14 26.15 34.25 5.37
C CYS A 14 25.77 33.55 6.66
N PHE A 15 24.96 34.19 7.53
CA PHE A 15 24.39 33.54 8.70
C PHE A 15 23.56 32.30 8.29
N CYS A 16 22.60 32.48 7.37
CA CYS A 16 21.72 31.40 6.91
C CYS A 16 22.48 30.26 6.22
N GLU A 17 23.50 30.56 5.42
CA GLU A 17 24.35 29.55 4.77
C GLU A 17 25.20 28.80 5.82
N SER A 18 25.77 29.50 6.79
CA SER A 18 26.57 28.87 7.85
C SER A 18 25.73 27.96 8.74
N ASP A 19 24.50 28.38 9.05
CA ASP A 19 23.57 27.65 9.92
C ASP A 19 22.88 26.48 9.20
N TYR A 20 22.28 26.72 8.04
CA TYR A 20 21.48 25.70 7.33
C TYR A 20 22.30 24.86 6.35
N VAL A 21 23.27 25.42 5.64
CA VAL A 21 24.01 24.68 4.59
C VAL A 21 25.29 24.07 5.14
N GLU A 22 26.12 24.86 5.81
CA GLU A 22 27.41 24.39 6.32
C GLU A 22 27.28 23.66 7.65
N ARG A 23 26.14 23.81 8.34
CA ARG A 23 25.87 23.29 9.69
C ARG A 23 27.02 23.60 10.66
N ASN A 24 27.54 24.83 10.59
CA ASN A 24 28.70 25.30 11.35
C ASN A 24 28.28 26.37 12.36
N ALA A 25 28.07 25.94 13.60
CA ALA A 25 27.66 26.80 14.71
C ALA A 25 28.63 27.96 14.95
N ASP A 26 29.95 27.72 14.92
CA ASP A 26 30.95 28.76 15.19
C ASP A 26 30.88 29.87 14.14
N LYS A 27 30.75 29.51 12.86
CA LYS A 27 30.66 30.48 11.75
C LYS A 27 29.34 31.24 11.73
N ALA A 28 28.23 30.58 12.08
CA ALA A 28 26.93 31.25 12.23
C ALA A 28 26.95 32.25 13.39
N VAL A 29 27.49 31.86 14.55
CA VAL A 29 27.63 32.73 15.74
C VAL A 29 28.54 33.93 15.46
N GLU A 30 29.56 33.78 14.60
CA GLU A 30 30.40 34.89 14.15
C GLU A 30 29.64 35.99 13.38
N CYS A 31 28.42 35.74 12.90
CA CYS A 31 27.59 36.77 12.26
C CYS A 31 26.76 37.58 13.28
N LEU A 32 26.63 37.09 14.52
CA LEU A 32 25.78 37.65 15.56
C LEU A 32 26.55 38.60 16.50
N SER A 33 25.81 39.53 17.10
CA SER A 33 26.30 40.45 18.13
C SER A 33 26.16 39.86 19.54
N LEU A 34 26.91 40.39 20.51
CA LEU A 34 26.89 39.90 21.90
C LEU A 34 25.51 40.02 22.56
N ASP A 35 24.74 41.04 22.19
CA ASP A 35 23.38 41.37 22.66
C ASP A 35 22.31 41.02 21.61
N ILE A 36 22.50 39.92 20.86
CA ILE A 36 21.52 39.44 19.88
C ILE A 36 20.18 39.13 20.54
N HIS A 37 19.11 39.70 19.99
CA HIS A 37 17.74 39.26 20.24
C HIS A 37 17.20 38.55 19.00
N TRP A 38 16.84 37.28 19.13
CA TRP A 38 16.31 36.50 18.03
C TRP A 38 14.98 35.84 18.42
N PHE A 39 13.92 36.26 17.71
CA PHE A 39 12.60 35.65 17.77
C PHE A 39 12.42 34.69 16.59
N GLY A 40 12.33 33.41 16.88
CA GLY A 40 12.03 32.40 15.88
C GLY A 40 10.52 32.18 15.71
N THR A 41 10.19 31.01 15.21
CA THR A 41 8.82 30.62 14.88
C THR A 41 8.07 29.96 16.03
N SER A 42 8.76 29.46 17.07
CA SER A 42 8.15 28.74 18.18
C SER A 42 8.16 29.53 19.51
N ASP A 43 7.28 29.14 20.45
CA ASP A 43 7.14 29.77 21.78
C ASP A 43 8.42 29.62 22.65
N GLU A 44 9.36 28.77 22.24
CA GLU A 44 10.65 28.55 22.91
C GLU A 44 11.84 29.15 22.13
N GLU A 45 11.61 29.71 20.95
CA GLU A 45 12.62 30.40 20.13
C GLU A 45 12.68 31.90 20.48
N ASP A 46 12.99 32.19 21.74
CA ASP A 46 13.27 33.55 22.23
C ASP A 46 14.70 33.59 22.79
N VAL A 47 15.63 34.00 21.94
CA VAL A 47 17.07 34.07 22.23
C VAL A 47 17.42 35.50 22.61
N GLN A 48 18.01 35.69 23.80
CA GLN A 48 18.27 37.02 24.38
C GLN A 48 19.77 37.38 24.41
N ASN A 49 20.66 36.44 24.11
CA ASN A 49 22.10 36.65 24.10
C ASN A 49 22.83 35.64 23.20
N LEU A 50 24.13 35.88 22.98
CA LEU A 50 24.96 35.06 22.10
C LEU A 50 25.15 33.61 22.59
N ASP A 51 25.17 33.38 23.91
CA ASP A 51 25.33 32.03 24.48
C ASP A 51 24.08 31.17 24.23
N GLU A 52 22.90 31.76 24.38
CA GLU A 52 21.62 31.14 24.03
C GLU A 52 21.53 30.88 22.52
N ALA A 53 21.96 31.83 21.69
CA ALA A 53 21.99 31.66 20.24
C ALA A 53 22.88 30.47 19.83
N ARG A 54 24.07 30.37 20.44
CA ARG A 54 24.99 29.25 20.21
C ARG A 54 24.39 27.92 20.67
N ALA A 55 23.83 27.86 21.88
CA ALA A 55 23.22 26.65 22.41
C ALA A 55 22.04 26.19 21.55
N TYR A 56 21.26 27.13 21.02
CA TYR A 56 20.18 26.87 20.08
C TYR A 56 20.70 26.24 18.78
N ILE A 57 21.64 26.91 18.10
CA ILE A 57 22.23 26.45 16.83
C ILE A 57 22.92 25.07 17.00
N GLU A 58 23.68 24.87 18.08
CA GLU A 58 24.33 23.58 18.36
C GLU A 58 23.33 22.46 18.67
N LYS A 59 22.24 22.76 19.36
CA LYS A 59 21.16 21.81 19.62
C LYS A 59 20.45 21.45 18.31
N GLU A 60 20.20 22.44 17.46
CA GLU A 60 19.58 22.24 16.15
C GLU A 60 20.44 21.35 15.23
N ILE A 61 21.74 21.66 15.09
CA ILE A 61 22.69 20.86 14.30
C ILE A 61 22.82 19.43 14.84
N ARG A 62 22.75 19.24 16.16
CA ARG A 62 22.81 17.91 16.77
C ARG A 62 21.56 17.07 16.51
N ILE A 63 20.39 17.70 16.52
CA ILE A 63 19.10 17.04 16.25
C ILE A 63 18.97 16.72 14.77
N SER A 64 19.44 17.60 13.88
CA SER A 64 19.44 17.39 12.43
C SER A 64 20.83 17.67 11.81
N PRO A 65 21.71 16.65 11.75
CA PRO A 65 23.07 16.80 11.24
C PRO A 65 23.24 17.08 9.73
N PRO A 66 22.37 16.62 8.81
CA PRO A 66 22.56 16.85 7.37
C PRO A 66 22.45 18.33 6.96
N PRO A 67 23.15 18.74 5.89
CA PRO A 67 23.07 20.09 5.34
C PRO A 67 21.78 20.29 4.52
N TYR A 68 21.21 21.49 4.58
CA TYR A 68 20.04 21.90 3.81
C TYR A 68 20.44 22.62 2.51
N GLU A 69 19.63 22.53 1.47
CA GLU A 69 19.69 23.37 0.27
C GLU A 69 18.85 24.63 0.47
N ILE A 70 19.46 25.81 0.37
CA ILE A 70 18.71 27.08 0.48
C ILE A 70 18.73 27.86 -0.82
N THR A 71 17.57 28.40 -1.20
CA THR A 71 17.44 29.36 -2.31
C THR A 71 16.80 30.64 -1.78
N PHE A 72 17.49 31.78 -1.92
CA PHE A 72 16.96 33.08 -1.51
C PHE A 72 16.07 33.72 -2.60
N SER A 73 15.05 34.45 -2.17
CA SER A 73 14.08 35.17 -3.01
C SER A 73 13.51 36.37 -2.25
N ASP A 74 12.89 37.34 -2.94
CA ASP A 74 12.28 38.55 -2.32
C ASP A 74 13.25 39.26 -1.34
N GLU A 75 14.50 39.44 -1.78
CA GLU A 75 15.58 40.07 -1.01
C GLU A 75 15.37 41.57 -0.91
N ARG A 76 15.37 42.09 0.33
CA ARG A 76 15.20 43.51 0.61
C ARG A 76 16.27 43.97 1.58
N GLU A 77 16.80 45.15 1.33
CA GLU A 77 17.79 45.78 2.18
C GLU A 77 17.53 47.28 2.27
N ARG A 78 17.75 47.83 3.45
CA ARG A 78 17.81 49.27 3.67
C ARG A 78 18.89 49.60 4.68
N THR A 79 19.84 50.41 4.25
CA THR A 79 20.98 50.85 5.07
C THR A 79 20.85 52.34 5.35
N TRP A 80 21.10 52.74 6.60
CA TRP A 80 21.06 54.16 7.00
C TRP A 80 22.46 54.72 7.25
N GLU A 81 23.34 53.95 7.89
CA GLU A 81 24.74 54.28 8.17
C GLU A 81 25.62 53.03 8.01
N GLU A 82 26.95 53.18 8.00
CA GLU A 82 27.86 52.04 7.81
C GLU A 82 27.67 50.98 8.91
N GLY A 83 27.27 49.77 8.51
CA GLY A 83 26.95 48.64 9.39
C GLY A 83 25.61 48.73 10.15
N PHE A 84 24.82 49.79 9.95
CA PHE A 84 23.46 49.91 10.52
C PHE A 84 22.39 49.87 9.42
N GLY A 85 21.61 48.80 9.42
CA GLY A 85 20.59 48.56 8.40
C GLY A 85 19.66 47.40 8.75
N ILE A 86 18.65 47.22 7.91
CA ILE A 86 17.70 46.11 7.98
C ILE A 86 17.77 45.31 6.68
N ALA A 87 17.75 43.99 6.78
CA ALA A 87 17.63 43.09 5.65
C ALA A 87 16.48 42.11 5.87
N SER A 88 15.83 41.70 4.78
CA SER A 88 14.80 40.66 4.79
C SER A 88 14.97 39.78 3.57
N VAL A 89 14.89 38.46 3.77
CA VAL A 89 14.96 37.47 2.70
C VAL A 89 13.84 36.46 2.87
N LYS A 90 13.23 36.04 1.76
CA LYS A 90 12.42 34.83 1.71
C LYS A 90 13.31 33.69 1.26
N MET A 91 13.54 32.73 2.13
CA MET A 91 14.31 31.53 1.82
C MET A 91 13.39 30.36 1.51
N LYS A 92 13.76 29.60 0.49
CA LYS A 92 13.24 28.26 0.22
C LYS A 92 14.29 27.30 0.75
N ILE A 93 13.95 26.49 1.74
CA ILE A 93 14.84 25.50 2.35
C ILE A 93 14.37 24.13 1.88
N GLY A 94 15.30 23.31 1.39
CA GLY A 94 15.05 21.96 0.92
C GLY A 94 16.03 20.95 1.53
N ALA A 95 15.53 19.75 1.77
CA ALA A 95 16.29 18.55 2.09
C ALA A 95 15.44 17.35 1.64
N ASP A 96 16.08 16.28 1.18
CA ASP A 96 15.46 14.98 0.87
C ASP A 96 14.07 15.07 0.17
N GLY A 97 13.94 15.95 -0.83
CA GLY A 97 12.73 16.10 -1.66
C GLY A 97 11.61 16.98 -1.08
N LEU A 98 11.70 17.41 0.17
CA LEU A 98 10.76 18.33 0.81
C LEU A 98 11.22 19.79 0.65
N ILE A 99 10.26 20.71 0.59
CA ILE A 99 10.50 22.14 0.35
C ILE A 99 9.68 22.95 1.35
N MET A 100 10.35 23.81 2.11
CA MET A 100 9.72 24.76 3.03
C MET A 100 10.07 26.19 2.64
N PHE A 101 9.19 27.14 2.98
CA PHE A 101 9.45 28.57 2.80
C PHE A 101 9.49 29.27 4.15
N SER A 102 10.56 30.03 4.39
CA SER A 102 10.71 30.88 5.57
C SER A 102 11.04 32.31 5.13
N ARG A 103 10.71 33.28 5.97
CA ARG A 103 11.13 34.67 5.83
C ARG A 103 11.91 35.07 7.07
N VAL A 104 13.15 35.50 6.86
CA VAL A 104 14.01 36.02 7.92
C VAL A 104 14.24 37.50 7.69
N THR A 105 14.05 38.29 8.73
CA THR A 105 14.34 39.73 8.76
C THR A 105 15.31 40.00 9.88
N CYS A 106 16.37 40.75 9.63
CA CYS A 106 17.36 41.09 10.64
C CYS A 106 17.71 42.57 10.62
N MET A 107 18.18 43.06 11.76
CA MET A 107 18.82 44.36 11.91
C MET A 107 20.29 44.17 12.28
N THR A 108 21.14 45.01 11.71
CA THR A 108 22.57 45.00 11.98
C THR A 108 23.02 46.26 12.69
N LYS A 109 24.12 46.15 13.43
CA LYS A 109 24.86 47.27 14.00
C LYS A 109 26.37 47.05 13.85
N MET A 110 27.14 48.12 14.04
CA MET A 110 28.60 48.00 14.13
C MET A 110 29.02 47.61 15.55
N GLU A 111 29.80 46.54 15.66
CA GLU A 111 30.40 46.08 16.89
C GLU A 111 31.88 45.71 16.64
N ASN A 112 32.79 46.30 17.42
CA ASN A 112 34.25 46.09 17.28
C ASN A 112 34.79 46.31 15.85
N GLY A 113 34.23 47.30 15.13
CA GLY A 113 34.65 47.62 13.76
C GLY A 113 34.13 46.65 12.69
N ARG A 114 33.15 45.80 12.99
CA ARG A 114 32.49 44.90 12.03
C ARG A 114 30.97 44.98 12.15
N SER A 115 30.27 44.77 11.03
CA SER A 115 28.81 44.65 11.01
C SER A 115 28.39 43.32 11.64
N LYS A 116 27.43 43.34 12.56
CA LYS A 116 26.89 42.20 13.30
C LYS A 116 25.37 42.25 13.33
N ILE A 117 24.71 41.10 13.29
CA ILE A 117 23.25 41.00 13.48
C ILE A 117 22.95 41.18 14.98
N CYS A 118 22.13 42.16 15.33
CA CYS A 118 21.71 42.43 16.71
C CYS A 118 20.24 42.11 16.96
N GLU A 119 19.41 42.03 15.91
CA GLU A 119 18.02 41.61 16.02
C GLU A 119 17.66 40.72 14.84
N MET A 120 16.93 39.63 15.07
CA MET A 120 16.51 38.72 14.01
C MET A 120 15.12 38.15 14.28
N HIS A 121 14.30 38.09 13.24
CA HIS A 121 12.95 37.56 13.30
C HIS A 121 12.72 36.58 12.14
N THR A 122 12.35 35.34 12.49
CA THR A 122 12.08 34.26 11.54
C THR A 122 10.58 33.95 11.54
N SER A 123 9.98 33.84 10.36
CA SER A 123 8.54 33.61 10.20
C SER A 123 8.24 32.63 9.05
N ILE A 124 7.21 31.81 9.21
CA ILE A 124 6.72 30.86 8.19
C ILE A 124 5.25 31.17 7.81
N PRO A 125 4.76 30.77 6.62
CA PRO A 125 3.37 30.97 6.22
C PRO A 125 2.37 30.13 7.06
N GLU A 126 1.29 30.78 7.53
CA GLU A 126 0.25 30.32 8.49
C GLU A 126 -0.39 28.94 8.25
N GLY A 127 -0.21 28.32 7.08
CA GLY A 127 -0.80 27.02 6.75
C GLY A 127 -0.10 25.79 7.32
N HIS A 128 1.00 25.94 8.06
CA HIS A 128 1.86 24.82 8.48
C HIS A 128 2.06 24.69 10.00
N GLN A 129 1.47 25.55 10.84
CA GLN A 129 1.91 25.66 12.23
C GLN A 129 0.88 25.15 13.26
N GLU A 130 1.24 24.13 14.05
CA GLU A 130 0.56 23.75 15.30
C GLU A 130 1.32 24.30 16.54
N GLN A 131 0.61 24.52 17.64
CA GLN A 131 1.12 25.23 18.82
C GLN A 131 2.17 24.37 19.58
N GLY A 132 3.42 24.86 19.68
CA GLY A 132 4.51 24.23 20.44
C GLY A 132 5.54 23.39 19.65
N GLU A 133 5.66 23.58 18.32
CA GLU A 133 6.59 22.84 17.45
C GLU A 133 7.79 23.70 16.99
N TYR A 134 8.99 23.09 16.84
CA TYR A 134 10.26 23.79 16.58
C TYR A 134 10.69 23.75 15.10
N PHE A 135 11.39 24.79 14.64
CA PHE A 135 12.02 24.86 13.32
C PHE A 135 13.51 24.47 13.40
N PRO A 136 14.07 23.58 12.56
CA PRO A 136 13.52 22.85 11.40
C PRO A 136 13.02 21.42 11.73
N PHE A 137 12.58 21.14 12.96
CA PHE A 137 12.14 19.79 13.39
C PHE A 137 10.88 19.28 12.64
N GLU A 138 10.06 20.18 12.07
CA GLU A 138 8.98 19.85 11.12
C GLU A 138 9.43 18.90 10.01
N PHE A 139 10.68 19.05 9.54
CA PHE A 139 11.23 18.26 8.43
C PHE A 139 11.28 16.76 8.73
N ALA A 140 11.54 16.37 9.99
CA ALA A 140 11.69 14.97 10.40
C ALA A 140 10.35 14.30 10.73
N LYS A 141 9.40 15.05 11.31
CA LYS A 141 8.11 14.53 11.77
C LYS A 141 7.12 14.32 10.62
N GLN A 142 7.18 15.18 9.60
CA GLN A 142 6.43 15.00 8.35
C GLN A 142 7.02 13.82 7.54
N HIS A 143 8.34 13.63 7.58
CA HIS A 143 9.05 12.50 6.97
C HIS A 143 8.57 11.13 7.50
N GLU A 144 8.25 10.95 8.79
CA GLU A 144 7.85 9.62 9.29
C GLU A 144 6.51 9.11 8.72
N SER A 145 5.54 10.00 8.55
CA SER A 145 4.26 9.68 7.87
C SER A 145 4.42 9.62 6.36
N ASP A 146 5.28 10.48 5.78
CA ASP A 146 5.50 10.54 4.34
C ASP A 146 6.42 9.42 3.82
N VAL A 147 7.34 8.87 4.61
CA VAL A 147 8.21 7.73 4.22
C VAL A 147 7.42 6.43 4.16
N LEU A 148 6.46 6.20 5.07
CA LEU A 148 5.57 5.04 4.98
C LEU A 148 4.62 5.18 3.77
N ARG A 149 4.15 6.41 3.52
CA ARG A 149 3.34 6.76 2.35
C ARG A 149 4.16 6.65 1.05
N ASP A 150 5.42 7.02 1.04
CA ASP A 150 6.34 6.94 -0.10
C ASP A 150 6.82 5.51 -0.34
N PHE A 151 7.06 4.73 0.71
CA PHE A 151 7.29 3.29 0.61
C PHE A 151 6.09 2.59 -0.06
N VAL A 152 4.87 2.93 0.38
CA VAL A 152 3.63 2.43 -0.23
C VAL A 152 3.45 2.96 -1.66
N ASN A 153 3.82 4.22 -1.93
CA ASN A 153 3.79 4.80 -3.27
C ASN A 153 4.84 4.17 -4.22
N THR A 154 5.96 3.67 -3.73
CA THR A 154 7.04 3.17 -4.60
C THR A 154 6.91 1.67 -4.89
N MET A 155 6.32 0.90 -3.97
CA MET A 155 6.26 -0.57 -4.04
C MET A 155 4.98 -1.16 -4.61
N LEU A 156 3.94 -0.35 -4.82
CA LEU A 156 2.64 -0.82 -5.30
C LEU A 156 2.52 -0.84 -6.83
N PRO A 157 2.30 -2.02 -7.45
CA PRO A 157 1.70 -2.05 -8.77
C PRO A 157 0.23 -1.62 -8.62
N GLY A 158 -0.12 -0.36 -8.91
CA GLY A 158 -1.49 0.16 -8.82
C GLY A 158 -1.64 1.46 -8.01
N GLY A 159 -2.87 2.00 -7.97
CA GLY A 159 -3.19 3.23 -7.26
C GLY A 159 -4.08 3.01 -6.04
N ILE A 160 -3.87 3.80 -4.98
CA ILE A 160 -4.69 3.79 -3.75
C ILE A 160 -5.57 5.03 -3.70
N PHE A 161 -6.81 4.85 -3.26
CA PHE A 161 -7.68 5.95 -2.87
C PHE A 161 -8.63 5.53 -1.73
N ALA A 162 -9.14 6.49 -0.97
CA ALA A 162 -10.16 6.26 0.05
C ALA A 162 -11.43 7.05 -0.28
N MET A 163 -12.59 6.48 0.03
CA MET A 163 -13.89 7.13 -0.15
C MET A 163 -14.69 7.17 1.15
N GLU A 164 -15.32 8.30 1.46
CA GLU A 164 -16.24 8.41 2.59
C GLU A 164 -17.57 7.71 2.28
N LEU A 165 -18.17 7.10 3.31
CA LEU A 165 -19.49 6.49 3.18
C LEU A 165 -20.57 7.58 3.18
N GLY A 166 -21.01 7.96 1.98
CA GLY A 166 -22.00 9.01 1.77
C GLY A 166 -22.63 8.96 0.38
N LYS A 167 -23.54 9.90 0.10
CA LYS A 167 -24.16 10.01 -1.23
C LYS A 167 -23.07 10.28 -2.27
N ASP A 168 -22.97 9.42 -3.27
CA ASP A 168 -22.05 9.54 -4.41
C ASP A 168 -20.55 9.35 -4.10
N PHE A 169 -20.22 8.85 -2.90
CA PHE A 169 -18.87 8.46 -2.46
C PHE A 169 -17.82 9.58 -2.58
N PRO A 170 -17.82 10.56 -1.67
CA PRO A 170 -16.81 11.63 -1.63
C PRO A 170 -15.39 11.06 -1.57
N LEU A 171 -14.48 11.60 -2.37
CA LEU A 171 -13.07 11.20 -2.34
C LEU A 171 -12.41 11.78 -1.09
N ALA A 172 -11.86 10.93 -0.24
CA ALA A 172 -11.17 11.33 0.98
C ALA A 172 -9.67 11.52 0.75
N ILE A 173 -9.02 10.54 0.11
CA ILE A 173 -7.57 10.50 -0.12
C ILE A 173 -7.32 9.84 -1.48
N ILE A 174 -6.30 10.29 -2.20
CA ILE A 174 -5.76 9.61 -3.38
C ILE A 174 -4.23 9.70 -3.38
N ASN A 175 -3.56 8.60 -3.74
CA ASN A 175 -2.10 8.58 -3.79
C ASN A 175 -1.56 9.02 -5.16
N GLN A 176 -0.26 9.33 -5.20
CA GLN A 176 0.39 9.88 -6.39
C GLN A 176 0.47 8.87 -7.55
N ASN A 177 0.65 7.58 -7.26
CA ASN A 177 0.57 6.54 -8.30
C ASN A 177 -0.79 6.52 -8.99
N MET A 178 -1.90 6.63 -8.23
CA MET A 178 -3.23 6.67 -8.84
C MET A 178 -3.38 7.90 -9.74
N LEU A 179 -2.87 9.06 -9.33
CA LEU A 179 -2.88 10.27 -10.18
C LEU A 179 -2.07 10.08 -11.46
N ILE A 180 -0.90 9.43 -11.39
CA ILE A 180 -0.08 9.08 -12.57
C ILE A 180 -0.85 8.11 -13.49
N TYR A 181 -1.44 7.05 -12.94
CA TYR A 181 -2.28 6.09 -13.68
C TYR A 181 -3.45 6.76 -14.39
N LEU A 182 -4.04 7.77 -13.75
CA LEU A 182 -5.17 8.54 -14.27
C LEU A 182 -4.75 9.68 -15.21
N GLY A 183 -3.47 10.04 -15.24
CA GLY A 183 -2.91 11.11 -16.06
C GLY A 183 -3.15 12.54 -15.53
N TYR A 184 -3.34 12.71 -14.23
CA TYR A 184 -3.52 14.02 -13.57
C TYR A 184 -2.22 14.47 -12.88
N ARG A 185 -1.94 15.78 -12.87
CA ARG A 185 -0.67 16.30 -12.34
C ARG A 185 -0.64 16.41 -10.82
N ASN A 186 -1.80 16.65 -10.22
CA ASN A 186 -1.97 16.78 -8.78
C ASN A 186 -3.40 16.43 -8.36
N GLU A 187 -3.60 16.22 -7.07
CA GLU A 187 -4.89 15.85 -6.48
C GLU A 187 -5.97 16.92 -6.71
N LYS A 188 -5.60 18.21 -6.66
CA LYS A 188 -6.54 19.32 -6.84
C LYS A 188 -7.20 19.29 -8.22
N GLU A 189 -6.41 19.09 -9.27
CA GLU A 189 -6.89 18.94 -10.65
C GLU A 189 -7.87 17.76 -10.79
N TYR A 190 -7.55 16.64 -10.13
CA TYR A 190 -8.40 15.46 -10.14
C TYR A 190 -9.72 15.67 -9.39
N LEU A 191 -9.67 16.27 -8.20
CA LEU A 191 -10.85 16.61 -7.40
C LEU A 191 -11.81 17.54 -8.15
N GLU A 192 -11.28 18.55 -8.85
CA GLU A 192 -12.07 19.44 -9.71
C GLU A 192 -12.73 18.65 -10.86
N ALA A 193 -11.99 17.76 -11.52
CA ALA A 193 -12.50 16.96 -12.64
C ALA A 193 -13.63 16.00 -12.26
N ILE A 194 -13.64 15.51 -11.01
CA ILE A 194 -14.69 14.60 -10.50
C ILE A 194 -15.72 15.31 -9.60
N ALA A 195 -15.61 16.63 -9.43
CA ALA A 195 -16.40 17.42 -8.48
C ALA A 195 -16.39 16.83 -7.05
N GLY A 196 -15.23 16.32 -6.62
CA GLY A 196 -15.01 15.69 -5.32
C GLY A 196 -15.68 14.33 -5.09
N ARG A 197 -16.31 13.71 -6.11
CA ARG A 197 -17.10 12.48 -5.97
C ARG A 197 -16.56 11.35 -6.83
N LEU A 198 -16.22 10.22 -6.22
CA LEU A 198 -15.65 9.07 -6.93
C LEU A 198 -16.62 8.47 -7.96
N SER A 199 -17.93 8.51 -7.69
CA SER A 199 -18.93 8.06 -8.66
C SER A 199 -18.88 8.80 -10.00
N ASN A 200 -18.36 10.03 -10.05
CA ASN A 200 -18.14 10.78 -11.29
C ASN A 200 -16.90 10.33 -12.06
N ALA A 201 -15.95 9.65 -11.39
CA ALA A 201 -14.80 9.02 -12.02
C ALA A 201 -15.14 7.66 -12.65
N VAL A 202 -16.25 7.03 -12.22
CA VAL A 202 -16.72 5.74 -12.73
C VAL A 202 -17.65 5.92 -13.93
N HIS A 203 -17.50 5.07 -14.93
CA HIS A 203 -18.35 5.04 -16.13
C HIS A 203 -19.84 4.97 -15.73
N PRO A 204 -20.75 5.72 -16.40
CA PRO A 204 -22.15 5.85 -15.98
C PRO A 204 -22.89 4.52 -15.77
N GLU A 205 -22.62 3.52 -16.62
CA GLU A 205 -23.23 2.18 -16.54
C GLU A 205 -22.73 1.37 -15.33
N ASP A 206 -21.51 1.64 -14.85
CA ASP A 206 -20.87 0.89 -13.77
C ASP A 206 -21.15 1.51 -12.39
N ARG A 207 -21.79 2.70 -12.35
CA ARG A 207 -22.15 3.37 -11.09
C ARG A 207 -23.13 2.56 -10.24
N GLY A 208 -24.02 1.81 -10.89
CA GLY A 208 -24.93 0.88 -10.21
C GLY A 208 -24.19 -0.28 -9.55
N LEU A 209 -23.19 -0.82 -10.24
CA LEU A 209 -22.29 -1.86 -9.73
C LEU A 209 -21.47 -1.38 -8.53
N LEU A 210 -20.90 -0.17 -8.61
CA LEU A 210 -20.20 0.44 -7.47
C LEU A 210 -21.11 0.56 -6.25
N ARG A 211 -22.34 1.07 -6.43
CA ARG A 211 -23.30 1.20 -5.32
C ARG A 211 -23.68 -0.14 -4.72
N ALA A 212 -23.96 -1.15 -5.56
CA ALA A 212 -24.29 -2.49 -5.10
C ALA A 212 -23.13 -3.13 -4.34
N ALA A 213 -21.90 -3.03 -4.87
CA ALA A 213 -20.70 -3.59 -4.25
C ALA A 213 -20.41 -2.95 -2.88
N VAL A 214 -20.56 -1.62 -2.77
CA VAL A 214 -20.37 -0.93 -1.48
C VAL A 214 -21.47 -1.28 -0.48
N LEU A 215 -22.73 -1.41 -0.92
CA LEU A 215 -23.85 -1.79 -0.05
C LEU A 215 -23.74 -3.25 0.45
N ASP A 216 -23.33 -4.19 -0.41
CA ASP A 216 -23.10 -5.59 0.00
C ASP A 216 -22.02 -5.72 1.07
N THR A 217 -20.98 -4.88 1.02
CA THR A 217 -19.96 -4.77 2.08
C THR A 217 -20.51 -4.16 3.36
N MET A 218 -21.57 -3.35 3.30
CA MET A 218 -22.22 -2.89 4.54
C MET A 218 -23.06 -4.02 5.19
N ASP A 219 -23.57 -4.97 4.40
CA ASP A 219 -24.49 -6.01 4.85
C ASP A 219 -23.85 -7.38 5.13
N GLN A 220 -22.76 -7.76 4.44
CA GLN A 220 -22.23 -9.15 4.43
C GLN A 220 -20.77 -9.34 4.88
N GLY A 221 -19.96 -8.27 5.04
CA GLY A 221 -18.56 -8.35 5.55
C GLY A 221 -17.71 -7.08 5.29
N ASP A 222 -16.54 -6.94 5.91
CA ASP A 222 -15.73 -5.69 5.89
C ASP A 222 -14.95 -5.38 4.58
N GLU A 223 -15.17 -6.16 3.51
CA GLU A 223 -14.46 -6.07 2.23
C GLU A 223 -15.40 -5.91 1.03
N PHE A 224 -15.00 -5.11 0.04
CA PHE A 224 -15.66 -5.00 -1.27
C PHE A 224 -14.68 -5.28 -2.40
N LYS A 225 -15.17 -5.90 -3.48
CA LYS A 225 -14.43 -6.09 -4.74
C LYS A 225 -15.31 -5.69 -5.91
N ALA A 226 -14.77 -4.89 -6.82
CA ALA A 226 -15.51 -4.41 -7.99
C ALA A 226 -14.56 -4.22 -9.18
N LEU A 227 -14.96 -4.72 -10.34
CA LEU A 227 -14.29 -4.44 -11.61
C LEU A 227 -15.06 -3.32 -12.31
N LEU A 228 -14.47 -2.13 -12.41
CA LEU A 228 -15.16 -0.91 -12.84
C LEU A 228 -14.35 -0.16 -13.91
N ARG A 229 -15.04 0.48 -14.85
CA ARG A 229 -14.39 1.41 -15.80
C ARG A 229 -14.14 2.76 -15.12
N ILE A 230 -12.87 3.14 -15.02
CA ILE A 230 -12.41 4.38 -14.38
C ILE A 230 -11.92 5.35 -15.45
N ARG A 231 -12.34 6.62 -15.35
CA ARG A 231 -12.05 7.69 -16.32
C ARG A 231 -10.66 8.31 -16.08
N LYS A 232 -9.88 8.45 -17.15
CA LYS A 232 -8.59 9.16 -17.20
C LYS A 232 -8.74 10.65 -17.54
N SER A 233 -7.66 11.42 -17.45
CA SER A 233 -7.63 12.86 -17.77
C SER A 233 -7.93 13.17 -19.25
N ASP A 234 -7.65 12.24 -20.16
CA ASP A 234 -7.96 12.32 -21.59
C ASP A 234 -9.40 11.90 -21.93
N ASN A 235 -10.26 11.67 -20.91
CA ASN A 235 -11.61 11.11 -21.01
C ASN A 235 -11.71 9.67 -21.53
N SER A 236 -10.59 8.96 -21.71
CA SER A 236 -10.61 7.51 -21.93
C SER A 236 -10.95 6.77 -20.63
N TYR A 237 -11.31 5.50 -20.74
CA TYR A 237 -11.57 4.63 -19.60
C TYR A 237 -10.62 3.44 -19.62
N PHE A 238 -10.17 3.03 -18.44
CA PHE A 238 -9.49 1.76 -18.24
C PHE A 238 -10.29 0.88 -17.27
N TRP A 239 -10.06 -0.43 -17.32
CA TRP A 239 -10.67 -1.35 -16.38
C TRP A 239 -9.86 -1.39 -15.08
N GLY A 240 -10.42 -0.88 -13.99
CA GLY A 240 -9.85 -1.00 -12.66
C GLY A 240 -10.42 -2.21 -11.92
N ASP A 241 -9.56 -3.14 -11.50
CA ASP A 241 -9.90 -4.13 -10.46
C ASP A 241 -9.69 -3.46 -9.11
N ILE A 242 -10.80 -3.12 -8.45
CA ILE A 242 -10.84 -2.33 -7.23
C ILE A 242 -11.25 -3.22 -6.08
N LYS A 243 -10.43 -3.23 -5.03
CA LYS A 243 -10.72 -3.91 -3.78
C LYS A 243 -10.59 -2.93 -2.65
N GLY A 244 -11.56 -2.87 -1.74
CA GLY A 244 -11.47 -2.00 -0.60
C GLY A 244 -12.01 -2.57 0.69
N VAL A 245 -11.52 -2.02 1.78
CA VAL A 245 -11.80 -2.46 3.14
C VAL A 245 -12.35 -1.28 3.92
N ARG A 246 -13.35 -1.55 4.76
CA ARG A 246 -13.91 -0.56 5.67
C ARG A 246 -12.89 -0.15 6.72
N SER A 247 -12.73 1.15 6.93
CA SER A 247 -11.84 1.74 7.93
C SER A 247 -12.45 3.02 8.51
N ARG A 248 -11.89 3.56 9.60
CA ARG A 248 -12.25 4.89 10.13
C ARG A 248 -11.07 5.83 10.04
N ASP A 249 -11.33 7.07 9.66
CA ASP A 249 -10.32 8.12 9.65
C ASP A 249 -10.01 8.65 11.08
N SER A 250 -9.04 9.56 11.19
CA SER A 250 -8.64 10.21 12.45
C SER A 250 -9.76 11.03 13.11
N ARG A 251 -10.81 11.38 12.36
CA ARG A 251 -12.00 12.11 12.83
C ARG A 251 -13.12 11.15 13.26
N GLY A 252 -12.94 9.84 13.09
CA GLY A 252 -13.92 8.80 13.42
C GLY A 252 -15.00 8.59 12.35
N ILE A 253 -14.81 9.11 11.14
CA ILE A 253 -15.73 8.97 10.01
C ILE A 253 -15.47 7.62 9.33
N ASP A 254 -16.54 6.85 9.08
CA ASP A 254 -16.42 5.59 8.35
C ASP A 254 -16.11 5.85 6.87
N GLN A 255 -15.03 5.24 6.39
CA GLN A 255 -14.54 5.32 5.02
C GLN A 255 -14.21 3.93 4.47
N ILE A 256 -13.98 3.84 3.17
CA ILE A 256 -13.50 2.62 2.51
C ILE A 256 -12.18 2.92 1.82
N VAL A 257 -11.11 2.24 2.24
CA VAL A 257 -9.77 2.35 1.64
C VAL A 257 -9.67 1.33 0.52
N CYS A 258 -9.29 1.78 -0.68
CA CYS A 258 -9.35 1.02 -1.91
C CYS A 258 -7.98 0.91 -2.58
N LEU A 259 -7.65 -0.28 -3.07
CA LEU A 259 -6.57 -0.55 -4.02
C LEU A 259 -7.17 -0.75 -5.41
N CYS A 260 -6.61 -0.09 -6.42
CA CYS A 260 -7.03 -0.17 -7.82
C CYS A 260 -5.89 -0.64 -8.72
N LEU A 261 -6.10 -1.76 -9.40
CA LEU A 261 -5.17 -2.35 -10.36
C LEU A 261 -5.68 -2.18 -11.78
N ASP A 262 -4.81 -1.87 -12.75
CA ASP A 262 -5.20 -1.85 -14.17
C ASP A 262 -5.38 -3.29 -14.68
N ALA A 263 -6.63 -3.67 -14.91
CA ALA A 263 -7.03 -4.97 -15.43
C ALA A 263 -7.38 -4.92 -16.93
N THR A 264 -7.07 -3.84 -17.65
CA THR A 264 -7.48 -3.64 -19.06
C THR A 264 -6.99 -4.77 -19.96
N ASN A 265 -5.72 -5.14 -19.88
CA ASN A 265 -5.16 -6.23 -20.69
C ASN A 265 -5.82 -7.59 -20.36
N LEU A 266 -6.15 -7.81 -19.09
CA LEU A 266 -6.77 -9.04 -18.63
C LEU A 266 -8.23 -9.13 -19.09
N VAL A 267 -8.98 -8.03 -19.01
CA VAL A 267 -10.37 -7.94 -19.51
C VAL A 267 -10.40 -8.04 -21.02
N MET A 268 -9.49 -7.38 -21.74
CA MET A 268 -9.38 -7.49 -23.20
C MET A 268 -9.02 -8.90 -23.63
N ALA A 269 -8.05 -9.56 -22.98
CA ALA A 269 -7.73 -10.95 -23.26
C ALA A 269 -8.90 -11.90 -22.98
N ASN A 270 -9.65 -11.68 -21.89
CA ASN A 270 -10.81 -12.52 -21.57
C ASN A 270 -12.01 -12.27 -22.50
N ASN A 271 -12.20 -11.03 -22.96
CA ASN A 271 -13.19 -10.70 -23.97
C ASN A 271 -12.79 -11.26 -25.34
N GLN A 272 -11.51 -11.20 -25.71
CA GLN A 272 -10.98 -11.83 -26.90
C GLN A 272 -11.19 -13.35 -26.85
N LEU A 273 -10.91 -14.00 -25.71
CA LEU A 273 -11.18 -15.42 -25.50
C LEU A 273 -12.67 -15.74 -25.55
N LYS A 274 -13.55 -14.87 -25.04
CA LYS A 274 -15.00 -15.02 -25.17
C LYS A 274 -15.48 -14.86 -26.60
N ASP A 275 -14.97 -13.88 -27.34
CA ASP A 275 -15.29 -13.66 -28.74
C ASP A 275 -14.74 -14.78 -29.61
N ASP A 276 -13.54 -15.28 -29.33
CA ASP A 276 -12.95 -16.43 -30.00
C ASP A 276 -13.70 -17.71 -29.66
N ARG A 277 -14.21 -17.84 -28.42
CA ARG A 277 -15.11 -18.92 -28.01
C ARG A 277 -16.49 -18.80 -28.66
N LEU A 278 -17.04 -17.59 -28.82
CA LEU A 278 -18.28 -17.34 -29.55
C LEU A 278 -18.11 -17.61 -31.04
N LYS A 279 -16.96 -17.24 -31.64
CA LYS A 279 -16.61 -17.61 -33.01
C LYS A 279 -16.41 -19.11 -33.17
N LEU A 280 -15.81 -19.78 -32.17
CA LEU A 280 -15.67 -21.24 -32.11
C LEU A 280 -17.03 -21.93 -31.91
N ASP A 281 -17.94 -21.38 -31.12
CA ASP A 281 -19.30 -21.89 -30.94
C ASP A 281 -20.17 -21.60 -32.18
N GLU A 282 -19.93 -20.49 -32.90
CA GLU A 282 -20.57 -20.18 -34.18
C GLU A 282 -20.01 -21.05 -35.32
N TYR A 283 -18.72 -21.37 -35.28
CA TYR A 283 -18.09 -22.39 -36.14
C TYR A 283 -18.60 -23.79 -35.81
N ALA A 284 -18.67 -24.15 -34.53
CA ALA A 284 -19.16 -25.44 -34.06
C ALA A 284 -20.66 -25.61 -34.33
N SER A 285 -21.45 -24.54 -34.24
CA SER A 285 -22.88 -24.56 -34.58
C SER A 285 -23.11 -24.67 -36.08
N LYS A 286 -22.21 -24.14 -36.93
CA LYS A 286 -22.22 -24.37 -38.39
C LYS A 286 -21.73 -25.78 -38.76
N LEU A 287 -20.86 -26.39 -37.95
CA LEU A 287 -20.46 -27.79 -38.08
C LEU A 287 -21.54 -28.76 -37.57
N MET A 288 -22.32 -28.39 -36.54
CA MET A 288 -23.37 -29.24 -35.96
C MET A 288 -24.70 -29.26 -36.74
N GLU A 289 -24.79 -28.60 -37.89
CA GLU A 289 -25.94 -28.73 -38.81
C GLU A 289 -25.77 -29.86 -39.86
N LYS A 290 -24.67 -30.62 -39.78
CA LYS A 290 -24.47 -31.89 -40.50
C LYS A 290 -23.82 -32.93 -39.59
N GLU A 291 -24.65 -33.61 -38.80
CA GLU A 291 -24.60 -35.05 -38.47
C GLU A 291 -25.28 -35.30 -37.12
N GLU A 292 -26.55 -35.70 -37.23
CA GLU A 292 -27.30 -36.39 -36.19
C GLU A 292 -26.80 -37.84 -36.08
N ILE A 293 -26.73 -38.35 -34.84
CA ILE A 293 -26.50 -39.77 -34.42
C ILE A 293 -25.04 -40.13 -34.06
N ILE A 294 -24.67 -39.94 -32.77
CA ILE A 294 -24.37 -41.00 -31.79
C ILE A 294 -24.15 -40.37 -30.40
N GLN A 295 -24.89 -40.87 -29.41
CA GLN A 295 -24.83 -40.47 -28.00
C GLN A 295 -23.70 -41.16 -27.22
N LYS A 296 -23.40 -40.54 -26.05
CA LYS A 296 -22.82 -41.07 -24.78
C LYS A 296 -21.30 -40.97 -24.61
N ASP A 297 -20.86 -39.99 -23.82
CA ASP A 297 -20.49 -40.25 -22.42
C ASP A 297 -20.20 -38.96 -21.63
N ALA A 298 -21.20 -38.50 -20.88
CA ALA A 298 -20.99 -37.60 -19.74
C ALA A 298 -22.08 -37.82 -18.68
N ARG A 299 -22.36 -39.10 -18.38
CA ARG A 299 -23.09 -39.53 -17.18
C ARG A 299 -22.08 -39.87 -16.08
N GLN A 300 -21.28 -38.89 -15.62
CA GLN A 300 -20.46 -39.13 -14.41
C GLN A 300 -20.01 -37.88 -13.62
N MET A 301 -20.70 -36.74 -13.73
CA MET A 301 -20.47 -35.60 -12.80
C MET A 301 -21.77 -34.86 -12.43
N ARG A 302 -22.85 -35.62 -12.18
CA ARG A 302 -24.12 -35.08 -11.64
C ARG A 302 -24.65 -35.81 -10.39
N GLN A 303 -23.78 -36.52 -9.66
CA GLN A 303 -24.19 -37.25 -8.45
C GLN A 303 -23.29 -37.01 -7.23
N LEU A 304 -22.76 -35.81 -7.05
CA LEU A 304 -22.14 -35.39 -5.77
C LEU A 304 -22.53 -33.96 -5.37
N ARG A 305 -23.76 -33.57 -5.72
CA ARG A 305 -24.51 -32.51 -5.03
C ARG A 305 -25.77 -33.15 -4.48
N GLN A 306 -25.94 -33.05 -3.16
CA GLN A 306 -27.09 -33.46 -2.35
C GLN A 306 -27.05 -34.88 -1.75
N TRP A 307 -26.27 -35.04 -0.68
CA TRP A 307 -26.84 -35.55 0.57
C TRP A 307 -26.19 -34.87 1.78
N VAL A 308 -27.03 -34.50 2.74
CA VAL A 308 -26.83 -33.46 3.76
C VAL A 308 -26.30 -34.04 5.05
N GLY A 309 -25.32 -33.33 5.63
CA GLY A 309 -25.24 -32.90 7.04
C GLY A 309 -25.72 -33.82 8.18
N ARG A 310 -24.82 -34.00 9.16
CA ARG A 310 -24.92 -33.47 10.55
C ARG A 310 -24.07 -34.31 11.51
N HIS A 311 -23.27 -33.65 12.36
CA HIS A 311 -23.37 -33.53 13.83
C HIS A 311 -22.13 -32.75 14.30
N ALA A 312 -22.27 -31.49 14.73
CA ALA A 312 -22.39 -31.06 16.15
C ALA A 312 -21.10 -31.35 16.95
N GLY A 313 -20.41 -30.42 17.60
CA GLY A 313 -20.60 -29.01 17.91
C GLY A 313 -19.75 -28.73 19.16
N VAL A 314 -18.95 -27.66 19.21
CA VAL A 314 -18.29 -27.19 20.45
C VAL A 314 -18.15 -25.67 20.43
N THR A 315 -19.08 -25.04 21.14
CA THR A 315 -19.03 -23.79 21.93
C THR A 315 -18.17 -22.60 21.49
N ASP A 316 -18.87 -21.48 21.33
CA ASP A 316 -18.41 -20.10 21.49
C ASP A 316 -17.34 -19.91 22.57
N LYS A 317 -16.22 -19.31 22.17
CA LYS A 317 -15.45 -18.41 23.04
C LYS A 317 -15.09 -17.15 22.26
N LEU A 318 -15.72 -16.05 22.66
CA LEU A 318 -15.33 -14.69 22.32
C LEU A 318 -13.80 -14.51 22.44
N PRO A 319 -13.14 -13.79 21.53
CA PRO A 319 -11.75 -13.40 21.74
C PRO A 319 -11.70 -12.46 22.95
N LYS A 320 -10.93 -12.88 23.96
CA LYS A 320 -10.62 -12.08 25.14
C LYS A 320 -10.06 -10.73 24.70
N GLN A 321 -10.63 -9.67 25.27
CA GLN A 321 -10.07 -8.33 25.28
C GLN A 321 -8.56 -8.40 25.57
N GLN A 322 -7.78 -7.77 24.70
CA GLN A 322 -6.35 -7.55 24.88
C GLN A 322 -6.09 -7.04 26.30
N HIS A 323 -5.13 -7.68 26.95
CA HIS A 323 -4.56 -7.21 28.20
C HIS A 323 -4.08 -5.76 28.03
N VAL A 324 -4.76 -4.83 28.69
CA VAL A 324 -4.13 -3.57 29.10
C VAL A 324 -2.89 -3.97 29.89
N ASN A 325 -1.72 -3.52 29.44
CA ASN A 325 -0.45 -3.82 30.09
C ASN A 325 -0.48 -3.20 31.50
N TRP A 326 -0.82 -4.01 32.51
CA TRP A 326 -1.03 -3.61 33.91
C TRP A 326 0.21 -2.94 34.53
N LYS A 327 1.39 -3.08 33.91
CA LYS A 327 2.62 -2.44 34.39
C LYS A 327 2.57 -0.91 34.26
N HIS A 328 1.99 -0.34 33.21
CA HIS A 328 1.94 1.12 33.07
C HIS A 328 0.77 1.74 33.82
N MET A 329 -0.38 1.05 33.89
CA MET A 329 -1.52 1.50 34.69
C MET A 329 -1.23 1.37 36.20
N GLY A 330 -0.48 0.34 36.60
CA GLY A 330 0.01 0.18 37.96
C GLY A 330 0.97 1.29 38.39
N VAL A 331 1.88 1.72 37.50
CA VAL A 331 2.77 2.87 37.78
C VAL A 331 1.98 4.16 37.92
N ILE A 332 1.01 4.42 37.04
CA ILE A 332 0.19 5.64 37.13
C ILE A 332 -0.65 5.64 38.41
N ILE A 333 -1.30 4.53 38.74
CA ILE A 333 -2.09 4.41 39.98
C ILE A 333 -1.18 4.54 41.21
N ALA A 334 0.01 3.91 41.19
CA ALA A 334 0.97 4.02 42.27
C ALA A 334 1.49 5.47 42.43
N SER A 335 1.79 6.17 41.34
CA SER A 335 2.20 7.58 41.36
C SER A 335 1.11 8.48 41.92
N VAL A 336 -0.16 8.26 41.54
CA VAL A 336 -1.30 9.02 42.08
C VAL A 336 -1.48 8.73 43.57
N ILE A 337 -1.39 7.47 44.00
CA ILE A 337 -1.46 7.10 45.42
C ILE A 337 -0.29 7.74 46.19
N LEU A 338 0.91 7.75 45.63
CA LEU A 338 2.10 8.33 46.27
C LEU A 338 1.97 9.85 46.41
N ILE A 339 1.42 10.54 45.40
CA ILE A 339 1.13 11.97 45.44
C ILE A 339 0.07 12.27 46.50
N ILE A 340 -1.03 11.49 46.54
CA ILE A 340 -2.07 11.64 47.56
C ILE A 340 -1.48 11.41 48.96
N ALA A 341 -0.67 10.39 49.15
CA ALA A 341 0.01 10.12 50.43
C ALA A 341 1.00 11.23 50.82
N ALA A 342 1.74 11.78 49.86
CA ALA A 342 2.65 12.90 50.09
C ALA A 342 1.90 14.19 50.46
N VAL A 343 0.77 14.46 49.82
CA VAL A 343 -0.12 15.59 50.14
C VAL A 343 -0.73 15.43 51.54
N ILE A 344 -1.20 14.23 51.89
CA ILE A 344 -1.74 13.95 53.24
C ILE A 344 -0.62 14.09 54.29
N GLY A 345 0.59 13.59 54.00
CA GLY A 345 1.75 13.74 54.88
C GLY A 345 2.15 15.22 55.05
N PHE A 346 2.15 15.99 53.97
CA PHE A 346 2.53 17.40 53.98
C PHE A 346 1.49 18.28 54.70
N THR A 347 0.19 18.00 54.52
CA THR A 347 -0.88 18.69 55.26
C THR A 347 -0.82 18.42 56.76
N MET A 348 -0.56 17.16 57.16
CA MET A 348 -0.31 16.82 58.57
C MET A 348 0.94 17.51 59.12
N TYR A 349 2.01 17.57 58.33
CA TYR A 349 3.24 18.27 58.71
C TYR A 349 3.02 19.77 58.92
N LEU A 350 2.33 20.45 57.99
CA LEU A 350 2.01 21.87 58.09
C LEU A 350 1.12 22.18 59.31
N SER A 351 0.12 21.35 59.59
CA SER A 351 -0.76 21.54 60.76
C SER A 351 0.03 21.46 62.08
N ASN A 352 1.01 20.55 62.17
CA ASN A 352 1.85 20.43 63.37
C ASN A 352 2.83 21.60 63.49
N THR A 353 3.47 22.04 62.40
CA THR A 353 4.41 23.17 62.45
C THR A 353 3.72 24.49 62.78
N GLN A 354 2.48 24.69 62.34
CA GLN A 354 1.67 25.85 62.74
C GLN A 354 1.31 25.83 64.23
N TRP A 355 0.99 24.66 64.78
CA TRP A 355 0.74 24.50 66.21
C TRP A 355 1.97 24.91 67.03
N ASP A 356 3.15 24.46 66.62
CA ASP A 356 4.41 24.82 67.27
C ASP A 356 4.72 26.33 67.15
N ALA A 357 4.42 26.94 66.00
CA ALA A 357 4.60 28.38 65.79
C ALA A 357 3.66 29.21 66.68
N ALA A 358 2.39 28.83 66.80
CA ALA A 358 1.43 29.50 67.68
C ALA A 358 1.84 29.37 69.15
N VAL A 359 2.25 28.17 69.57
CA VAL A 359 2.77 27.93 70.93
C VAL A 359 4.02 28.78 71.22
N LEU A 360 4.93 28.91 70.26
CA LEU A 360 6.12 29.73 70.41
C LEU A 360 5.78 31.23 70.53
N ALA A 361 4.84 31.73 69.72
CA ALA A 361 4.36 33.11 69.78
C ALA A 361 3.70 33.46 71.12
N ILE A 362 2.91 32.53 71.67
CA ILE A 362 2.30 32.68 72.99
C ILE A 362 3.39 32.74 74.07
N ARG A 363 4.41 31.88 73.97
CA ARG A 363 5.53 31.86 74.91
C ARG A 363 6.34 33.16 74.89
N THR A 364 6.72 33.65 73.71
CA THR A 364 7.50 34.87 73.57
C THR A 364 6.75 36.09 74.11
N THR A 365 5.46 36.20 73.81
CA THR A 365 4.63 37.31 74.28
C THR A 365 4.35 37.22 75.79
N SER A 366 4.13 36.03 76.34
CA SER A 366 3.96 35.84 77.79
C SER A 366 5.22 36.23 78.56
N LEU A 367 6.41 35.91 78.02
CA LEU A 367 7.68 36.38 78.58
C LEU A 367 7.83 37.91 78.51
N ALA A 368 7.39 38.53 77.41
CA ALA A 368 7.32 39.99 77.32
C ALA A 368 6.35 40.59 78.37
N GLY A 369 5.24 39.92 78.66
CA GLY A 369 4.30 40.28 79.73
C GLY A 369 4.95 40.24 81.12
N VAL A 370 5.72 39.20 81.44
CA VAL A 370 6.50 39.12 82.69
C VAL A 370 7.51 40.27 82.78
N GLN A 371 8.25 40.53 81.70
CA GLN A 371 9.22 41.62 81.66
C GLN A 371 8.55 42.99 81.85
N CYS A 372 7.35 43.18 81.29
CA CYS A 372 6.58 44.41 81.44
C CYS A 372 6.17 44.65 82.91
N ILE A 373 5.67 43.61 83.60
CA ILE A 373 5.34 43.69 85.03
C ILE A 373 6.59 43.99 85.84
N SER A 374 7.67 43.24 85.62
CA SER A 374 8.93 43.40 86.35
C SER A 374 9.50 44.83 86.20
N ASN A 375 9.55 45.34 84.98
CA ASN A 375 10.00 46.71 84.71
C ASN A 375 9.11 47.76 85.39
N ALA A 376 7.78 47.54 85.42
CA ALA A 376 6.86 48.47 86.07
C ALA A 376 7.02 48.46 87.59
N THR A 377 7.21 47.28 88.21
CA THR A 377 7.46 47.16 89.64
C THR A 377 8.80 47.77 90.06
N ASP A 378 9.85 47.57 89.25
CA ASP A 378 11.17 48.18 89.48
C ASP A 378 11.11 49.71 89.36
N ALA A 379 10.37 50.21 88.37
CA ALA A 379 10.16 51.64 88.19
C ALA A 379 9.45 52.27 89.38
N ASP A 380 8.37 51.66 89.89
CA ASP A 380 7.66 52.16 91.06
C ASP A 380 8.57 52.14 92.31
N GLN A 381 9.32 51.06 92.53
CA GLN A 381 10.26 50.99 93.65
C GLN A 381 11.36 52.06 93.56
N ALA A 382 11.86 52.37 92.35
CA ALA A 382 12.82 53.45 92.14
C ALA A 382 12.21 54.84 92.41
N VAL A 383 10.95 55.07 91.99
CA VAL A 383 10.23 56.32 92.31
C VAL A 383 10.08 56.49 93.82
N LEU A 384 9.71 55.43 94.53
CA LEU A 384 9.58 55.47 95.99
C LEU A 384 10.93 55.73 96.69
N ALA A 385 12.02 55.10 96.23
CA ALA A 385 13.36 55.32 96.76
C ALA A 385 13.83 56.77 96.56
N ASN A 386 13.61 57.35 95.37
CA ASN A 386 13.92 58.75 95.08
C ASN A 386 13.11 59.69 95.98
N MET A 387 11.82 59.40 96.18
CA MET A 387 10.97 60.19 97.08
C MET A 387 11.48 60.12 98.52
N ALA A 388 11.91 58.94 98.97
CA ALA A 388 12.49 58.77 100.29
C ALA A 388 13.81 59.53 100.48
N GLU A 389 14.64 59.63 99.44
CA GLU A 389 15.84 60.46 99.48
C GLU A 389 15.51 61.95 99.60
N VAL A 390 14.50 62.44 98.85
CA VAL A 390 14.03 63.83 98.92
C VAL A 390 13.48 64.16 100.31
N LEU A 391 12.59 63.31 100.83
CA LEU A 391 12.02 63.48 102.16
C LEU A 391 13.08 63.37 103.27
N GLY A 392 14.10 62.54 103.07
CA GLY A 392 15.23 62.40 104.00
C GLY A 392 16.10 63.65 104.11
N LYS A 393 16.19 64.47 103.06
CA LYS A 393 16.95 65.75 103.06
C LYS A 393 16.22 66.88 103.77
N LEU A 394 14.90 66.78 103.94
CA LEU A 394 14.07 67.81 104.56
C LEU A 394 13.95 67.54 106.07
N TYR A 395 14.26 68.55 106.88
CA TYR A 395 14.08 68.47 108.34
C TYR A 395 12.67 68.92 108.76
N ASP A 396 12.02 69.75 107.94
CA ASP A 396 10.66 70.25 108.20
C ASP A 396 9.60 69.27 107.69
N ARG A 397 8.68 68.91 108.59
CA ARG A 397 7.64 67.91 108.35
C ARG A 397 6.42 68.50 107.68
N ASP A 398 6.18 69.79 107.86
CA ASP A 398 5.12 70.50 107.15
C ASP A 398 5.49 70.61 105.66
N GLU A 399 6.77 70.87 105.35
CA GLU A 399 7.30 70.82 103.97
C GLU A 399 7.26 69.40 103.37
N ALA A 400 7.57 68.37 104.17
CA ALA A 400 7.45 66.97 103.74
C ALA A 400 6.00 66.58 103.42
N ALA A 401 5.04 67.07 104.21
CA ALA A 401 3.61 66.90 103.96
C ALA A 401 3.15 67.62 102.69
N ASP A 402 3.61 68.85 102.48
CA ASP A 402 3.32 69.62 101.26
C ASP A 402 3.86 68.92 100.00
N ILE A 403 5.07 68.33 100.04
CA ILE A 403 5.63 67.58 98.90
C ILE A 403 4.87 66.29 98.63
N LEU A 404 4.50 65.54 99.67
CA LEU A 404 3.70 64.33 99.51
C LEU A 404 2.30 64.65 98.95
N GLN A 405 1.68 65.75 99.38
CA GLN A 405 0.39 66.22 98.83
C GLN A 405 0.52 66.81 97.42
N ALA A 406 1.68 67.39 97.08
CA ALA A 406 1.98 67.93 95.76
C ALA A 406 2.47 66.90 94.74
N ALA A 407 2.49 65.59 95.07
CA ALA A 407 2.92 64.50 94.20
C ALA A 407 1.78 63.61 93.62
N PRO A 408 0.66 64.16 93.08
CA PRO A 408 -0.47 63.37 92.61
C PRO A 408 -0.18 62.52 91.35
N ASP A 409 0.86 62.84 90.58
CA ASP A 409 1.21 62.13 89.33
C ASP A 409 2.30 61.04 89.50
N SER A 410 2.61 60.67 90.74
CA SER A 410 3.67 59.69 91.07
C SER A 410 3.29 58.23 90.78
N GLY A 411 2.03 57.95 90.46
CA GLY A 411 1.52 56.60 90.18
C GLY A 411 1.16 55.77 91.42
N PHE A 412 1.42 56.29 92.62
CA PHE A 412 0.97 55.71 93.90
C PHE A 412 -0.44 56.22 94.25
N SER A 413 -1.31 55.34 94.74
CA SER A 413 -2.63 55.74 95.26
C SER A 413 -2.54 56.54 96.55
N GLU A 414 -1.55 56.21 97.38
CA GLU A 414 -1.24 56.90 98.62
C GLU A 414 0.19 56.61 99.03
N MET A 415 0.87 57.58 99.62
CA MET A 415 2.19 57.43 100.22
C MET A 415 2.11 57.83 101.69
N ILE A 416 2.71 57.02 102.57
CA ILE A 416 2.74 57.26 104.01
C ILE A 416 4.18 57.28 104.48
N ALA A 417 4.66 58.41 104.97
CA ALA A 417 5.94 58.53 105.65
C ALA A 417 5.72 58.35 107.16
N SER A 418 6.31 57.31 107.75
CA SER A 418 6.28 57.02 109.18
C SER A 418 7.66 57.29 109.78
N TYR A 419 7.76 58.20 110.74
CA TYR A 419 9.03 58.58 111.38
C TYR A 419 9.24 57.84 112.71
N ASP A 420 10.51 57.66 113.11
CA ASP A 420 10.88 56.87 114.31
C ASP A 420 10.39 57.48 115.64
N ASP A 421 9.97 58.76 115.64
CA ASP A 421 9.37 59.43 116.80
C ASP A 421 7.85 59.20 116.94
N GLY A 422 7.28 58.33 116.08
CA GLY A 422 5.89 57.92 116.11
C GLY A 422 4.94 58.82 115.33
N LYS A 423 5.42 59.88 114.67
CA LYS A 423 4.57 60.73 113.81
C LYS A 423 4.52 60.20 112.38
N CYS A 424 3.35 60.33 111.74
CA CYS A 424 3.14 59.91 110.35
C CYS A 424 2.57 61.05 109.49
N VAL A 425 2.92 61.04 108.21
CA VAL A 425 2.41 61.96 107.19
C VAL A 425 1.90 61.12 106.03
N SER A 426 0.69 61.39 105.55
CA SER A 426 0.09 60.70 104.40
C SER A 426 -0.20 61.69 103.27
N SER A 427 -0.02 61.25 102.02
CA SER A 427 -0.51 61.97 100.84
C SER A 427 -2.01 61.77 100.60
N GLY A 428 -2.65 60.83 101.31
CA GLY A 428 -4.07 60.49 101.20
C GLY A 428 -4.95 61.22 102.21
N GLN A 429 -6.25 60.87 102.26
CA GLN A 429 -7.21 61.50 103.19
C GLN A 429 -7.18 60.94 104.62
N ARG A 430 -6.31 59.96 104.91
CA ARG A 430 -6.18 59.37 106.24
C ARG A 430 -5.56 60.38 107.21
N GLN A 431 -6.12 60.48 108.42
CA GLN A 431 -5.48 61.27 109.48
C GLN A 431 -4.16 60.61 109.90
N PRO A 432 -3.17 61.37 110.44
CA PRO A 432 -1.86 60.85 110.83
C PRO A 432 -1.90 59.59 111.72
N GLU A 433 -2.80 59.52 112.68
CA GLU A 433 -2.96 58.34 113.56
C GLU A 433 -3.50 57.12 112.81
N GLU A 434 -4.48 57.32 111.92
CA GLU A 434 -5.05 56.25 111.08
C GLU A 434 -4.03 55.72 110.04
N ALA A 435 -3.19 56.60 109.50
CA ALA A 435 -2.13 56.23 108.55
C ALA A 435 -1.04 55.37 109.22
N SER A 436 -0.67 55.69 110.47
CA SER A 436 0.29 54.89 111.25
C SER A 436 -0.24 53.48 111.54
N ASP A 437 -1.49 53.40 112.02
CA ASP A 437 -2.17 52.14 112.30
C ASP A 437 -2.35 51.27 111.05
N PHE A 438 -2.60 51.90 109.90
CA PHE A 438 -2.71 51.22 108.61
C PHE A 438 -1.36 50.65 108.16
N ALA A 439 -0.29 51.46 108.20
CA ALA A 439 1.04 51.04 107.81
C ALA A 439 1.55 49.86 108.66
N ALA A 440 1.23 49.85 109.97
CA ALA A 440 1.60 48.75 110.88
C ALA A 440 0.88 47.42 110.58
N LYS A 441 -0.28 47.45 109.91
CA LYS A 441 -1.07 46.25 109.53
C LYS A 441 -0.66 45.65 108.18
N LEU A 442 0.20 46.33 107.42
CA LEU A 442 0.69 45.84 106.14
C LEU A 442 1.62 44.63 106.34
N ASP A 443 1.30 43.51 105.69
CA ASP A 443 2.09 42.28 105.76
C ASP A 443 3.23 42.31 104.74
N PHE A 444 4.46 42.51 105.20
CA PHE A 444 5.67 42.43 104.39
C PHE A 444 6.39 41.09 104.62
N PRO A 445 6.52 40.22 103.60
CA PRO A 445 7.29 39.00 103.70
C PRO A 445 8.74 39.28 104.17
N GLN A 446 9.33 38.33 104.90
CA GLN A 446 10.66 38.49 105.49
C GLN A 446 11.70 38.76 104.40
N GLY A 447 12.38 39.92 104.47
CA GLY A 447 13.35 40.36 103.48
C GLY A 447 12.76 41.05 102.23
N SER A 448 11.44 41.18 102.12
CA SER A 448 10.78 41.90 101.02
C SER A 448 10.50 43.37 101.37
N ASN A 449 10.63 44.24 100.37
CA ASN A 449 10.19 45.64 100.44
C ASN A 449 8.82 45.86 99.77
N VAL A 450 8.13 44.78 99.41
CA VAL A 450 6.78 44.78 98.84
C VAL A 450 5.86 43.99 99.76
N SER A 451 4.69 44.53 100.07
CA SER A 451 3.70 43.88 100.90
C SER A 451 2.98 42.77 100.13
N ARG A 452 2.32 41.87 100.86
CA ARG A 452 1.28 41.05 100.24
C ARG A 452 0.15 41.93 99.72
N PRO A 453 -0.55 41.50 98.66
CA PRO A 453 -1.76 42.17 98.20
C PRO A 453 -2.80 42.28 99.31
N PHE A 454 -3.41 43.45 99.46
CA PHE A 454 -4.50 43.70 100.39
C PHE A 454 -5.64 44.45 99.70
N TRP A 455 -6.82 44.40 100.31
CA TRP A 455 -8.00 45.12 99.83
C TRP A 455 -8.14 46.45 100.54
N GLU A 456 -8.30 47.53 99.79
CA GLU A 456 -8.67 48.82 100.32
C GLU A 456 -10.19 48.91 100.51
N ALA A 457 -10.65 49.80 101.41
CA ALA A 457 -12.07 50.02 101.69
C ALA A 457 -12.92 50.41 100.45
N ASN A 458 -12.29 50.94 99.40
CA ASN A 458 -12.93 51.26 98.12
C ASN A 458 -13.07 50.03 97.18
N GLY A 459 -12.68 48.83 97.65
CA GLY A 459 -12.75 47.59 96.88
C GLY A 459 -11.64 47.42 95.86
N LYS A 460 -10.59 48.25 95.85
CA LYS A 460 -9.42 48.05 94.98
C LYS A 460 -8.36 47.21 95.66
N ARG A 461 -7.76 46.27 94.91
CA ARG A 461 -6.64 45.45 95.37
C ARG A 461 -5.32 46.20 95.16
N GLN A 462 -4.56 46.36 96.23
CA GLN A 462 -3.31 47.13 96.25
C GLN A 462 -2.15 46.32 96.82
N ILE A 463 -0.94 46.74 96.46
CA ILE A 463 0.30 46.36 97.15
C ILE A 463 0.94 47.62 97.71
N ALA A 464 1.70 47.49 98.79
CA ALA A 464 2.49 48.57 99.35
C ALA A 464 3.98 48.27 99.18
N TYR A 465 4.69 49.23 98.60
CA TYR A 465 6.14 49.27 98.62
C TYR A 465 6.59 49.96 99.91
N ARG A 466 7.74 49.57 100.47
CA ARG A 466 8.39 50.27 101.56
C ARG A 466 9.84 50.57 101.24
N THR A 467 10.33 51.70 101.72
CA THR A 467 11.74 52.03 101.69
C THR A 467 12.12 52.81 102.94
N ASP A 468 13.34 52.61 103.42
CA ASP A 468 13.83 53.32 104.60
C ASP A 468 14.12 54.79 104.26
N LEU A 469 13.75 55.69 105.17
CA LEU A 469 14.06 57.11 105.12
C LEU A 469 15.32 57.38 105.94
N TYR A 470 16.28 58.11 105.37
CA TYR A 470 17.54 58.46 106.03
C TYR A 470 17.74 59.97 106.10
N HIS A 471 18.15 60.48 107.26
CA HIS A 471 18.57 61.86 107.48
C HIS A 471 19.97 61.87 108.09
N GLU A 472 20.93 62.57 107.45
CA GLU A 472 22.35 62.59 107.87
C GLU A 472 22.91 61.18 108.17
N ASP A 473 22.68 60.23 107.26
CA ASP A 473 23.09 58.82 107.36
C ASP A 473 22.51 58.02 108.54
N LYS A 474 21.52 58.56 109.26
CA LYS A 474 20.73 57.84 110.27
C LYS A 474 19.34 57.55 109.74
N LYS A 475 18.83 56.35 110.01
CA LYS A 475 17.43 56.02 109.71
C LYS A 475 16.53 56.96 110.51
N ALA A 476 15.65 57.65 109.79
CA ALA A 476 14.71 58.63 110.33
C ALA A 476 13.25 58.12 110.30
N GLY A 477 12.98 57.10 109.48
CA GLY A 477 11.66 56.51 109.32
C GLY A 477 11.58 55.51 108.17
N VAL A 478 10.35 55.24 107.71
CA VAL A 478 10.02 54.39 106.57
C VAL A 478 8.96 55.10 105.72
N LEU A 479 9.17 55.13 104.41
CA LEU A 479 8.18 55.58 103.43
C LEU A 479 7.48 54.36 102.83
N TYR A 480 6.16 54.37 102.89
CA TYR A 480 5.29 53.39 102.25
C TYR A 480 4.64 54.02 101.02
N GLY A 481 4.53 53.29 99.92
CA GLY A 481 3.82 53.70 98.72
C GLY A 481 2.87 52.62 98.24
N MET A 482 1.57 52.93 98.18
CA MET A 482 0.52 52.00 97.76
C MET A 482 0.27 52.12 96.26
N VAL A 483 0.18 50.98 95.56
CA VAL A 483 -0.11 50.93 94.11
C VAL A 483 -1.27 49.98 93.86
N ASN A 484 -2.21 50.40 93.01
CA ASN A 484 -3.30 49.55 92.54
C ASN A 484 -2.77 48.47 91.58
N LEU A 485 -3.05 47.20 91.87
CA LEU A 485 -2.57 46.08 91.05
C LEU A 485 -3.10 46.10 89.62
N SER A 486 -4.27 46.72 89.39
CA SER A 486 -4.84 46.92 88.04
C SER A 486 -3.93 47.75 87.13
N ARG A 487 -3.03 48.57 87.69
CA ARG A 487 -2.06 49.38 86.92
C ARG A 487 -1.04 48.50 86.17
N TYR A 488 -0.73 47.32 86.69
CA TYR A 488 0.22 46.39 86.06
C TYR A 488 -0.39 45.56 84.93
N TYR A 489 -1.71 45.65 84.72
CA TYR A 489 -2.36 44.99 83.59
C TYR A 489 -2.27 45.86 82.33
N VAL A 490 -1.51 45.42 81.33
CA VAL A 490 -1.34 46.14 80.06
C VAL A 490 -2.04 45.36 78.94
N PRO A 491 -3.24 45.79 78.48
CA PRO A 491 -4.03 45.06 77.48
C PRO A 491 -3.26 44.71 76.21
N SER A 492 -2.45 45.63 75.68
CA SER A 492 -1.70 45.43 74.44
C SER A 492 -0.61 44.34 74.52
N VAL A 493 -0.25 43.87 75.72
CA VAL A 493 0.75 42.83 75.95
C VAL A 493 0.13 41.57 76.57
N MET A 494 -0.94 41.74 77.35
CA MET A 494 -1.59 40.68 78.11
C MET A 494 -2.88 40.16 77.47
N GLU A 495 -3.35 40.75 76.37
CA GLU A 495 -4.50 40.26 75.59
C GLU A 495 -4.04 39.77 74.22
N PHE A 496 -4.67 38.68 73.76
CA PHE A 496 -4.33 37.94 72.54
C PHE A 496 -5.59 37.74 71.71
N TYR A 497 -5.45 37.70 70.38
CA TYR A 497 -6.55 37.37 69.46
C TYR A 497 -7.81 38.23 69.72
N ASP A 498 -7.66 39.55 69.68
CA ASP A 498 -8.73 40.52 69.96
C ASP A 498 -9.46 40.28 71.31
N GLY A 499 -8.70 39.98 72.36
CA GLY A 499 -9.21 39.79 73.72
C GLY A 499 -9.82 38.41 73.99
N GLN A 500 -9.75 37.48 73.05
CA GLN A 500 -10.23 36.09 73.26
C GLN A 500 -9.24 35.23 74.05
N GLY A 501 -7.95 35.58 74.02
CA GLY A 501 -6.94 35.03 74.92
C GLY A 501 -6.40 36.11 75.84
N PHE A 502 -6.00 35.75 77.05
CA PHE A 502 -5.49 36.72 78.02
C PHE A 502 -4.50 36.11 79.01
N SER A 503 -3.63 36.95 79.55
CA SER A 503 -2.72 36.64 80.64
C SER A 503 -3.20 37.25 81.95
N CYS A 504 -3.00 36.55 83.06
CA CYS A 504 -3.24 37.05 84.41
C CYS A 504 -2.15 36.55 85.36
N VAL A 505 -1.86 37.28 86.42
CA VAL A 505 -0.95 36.82 87.48
C VAL A 505 -1.75 36.16 88.59
N ILE A 506 -1.27 35.01 89.08
CA ILE A 506 -1.85 34.29 90.21
C ILE A 506 -0.83 34.03 91.31
N ASP A 507 -1.30 33.83 92.54
CA ASP A 507 -0.51 33.22 93.63
C ASP A 507 -0.55 31.69 93.48
N ALA A 508 0.62 31.06 93.35
CA ALA A 508 0.77 29.63 93.11
C ALA A 508 0.32 28.75 94.29
N ARG A 509 0.27 29.26 95.52
CA ARG A 509 -0.12 28.46 96.69
C ARG A 509 -1.63 28.37 96.83
N THR A 510 -2.29 29.52 96.64
CA THR A 510 -3.73 29.68 96.81
C THR A 510 -4.48 29.49 95.50
N GLY A 511 -3.83 29.76 94.36
CA GLY A 511 -4.44 29.84 93.04
C GLY A 511 -5.14 31.18 92.79
N GLU A 512 -5.08 32.11 93.74
CA GLU A 512 -5.85 33.35 93.68
C GLU A 512 -5.31 34.29 92.58
N PHE A 513 -6.20 34.92 91.82
CA PHE A 513 -5.83 35.89 90.79
C PHE A 513 -5.41 37.23 91.42
N VAL A 514 -4.17 37.64 91.17
CA VAL A 514 -3.53 38.83 91.75
C VAL A 514 -3.59 40.03 90.79
N ILE A 515 -3.18 39.86 89.51
CA ILE A 515 -3.25 40.89 88.46
C ILE A 515 -4.10 40.36 87.32
N TYR A 516 -5.20 41.03 87.01
CA TYR A 516 -6.13 40.66 85.94
C TYR A 516 -6.95 41.86 85.47
N SER A 517 -7.67 41.70 84.36
CA SER A 517 -8.63 42.67 83.83
C SER A 517 -10.07 42.29 84.17
N ASP A 518 -10.81 43.23 84.77
CA ASP A 518 -12.24 43.07 85.08
C ASP A 518 -13.12 42.91 83.83
N ARG A 519 -12.62 43.29 82.65
CA ARG A 519 -13.35 43.17 81.38
C ARG A 519 -13.40 41.74 80.84
N ILE A 520 -12.43 40.91 81.19
CA ILE A 520 -12.15 39.65 80.49
C ILE A 520 -12.28 38.44 81.43
N MET A 521 -12.23 38.66 82.74
CA MET A 521 -12.60 37.61 83.69
C MET A 521 -14.03 37.14 83.38
N PRO A 522 -14.24 35.84 83.08
CA PRO A 522 -15.57 35.32 82.81
C PRO A 522 -16.45 35.64 84.03
N GLU A 523 -17.67 36.15 83.83
CA GLU A 523 -18.60 36.72 84.85
C GLU A 523 -18.90 35.84 86.10
N ASN A 524 -18.28 34.67 86.25
CA ASN A 524 -18.37 33.81 87.42
C ASN A 524 -17.05 33.06 87.71
N VAL A 525 -15.89 33.72 87.65
CA VAL A 525 -14.64 33.23 88.28
C VAL A 525 -14.38 34.07 89.53
N HIS A 526 -15.32 34.03 90.47
CA HIS A 526 -15.07 34.51 91.83
C HIS A 526 -14.46 33.34 92.62
N GLY A 527 -13.18 33.08 92.40
CA GLY A 527 -12.45 31.97 93.01
C GLY A 527 -11.04 31.81 92.46
N ASP A 528 -10.27 30.91 93.07
CA ASP A 528 -8.89 30.58 92.65
C ASP A 528 -8.86 29.68 91.39
N LEU A 529 -7.75 29.72 90.65
CA LEU A 529 -7.53 28.92 89.44
C LEU A 529 -7.73 27.43 89.69
N TYR A 530 -7.33 26.90 90.85
CA TYR A 530 -7.44 25.47 91.12
C TYR A 530 -8.89 25.03 91.30
N SER A 531 -9.73 25.87 91.89
CA SER A 531 -11.18 25.66 91.94
C SER A 531 -11.77 25.63 90.52
N ALA A 532 -11.39 26.58 89.65
CA ALA A 532 -11.85 26.63 88.26
C ALA A 532 -11.42 25.40 87.43
N LEU A 533 -10.24 24.84 87.70
CA LEU A 533 -9.76 23.62 87.03
C LEU A 533 -10.47 22.34 87.54
N ASN A 534 -10.90 22.32 88.80
CA ASN A 534 -11.54 21.15 89.42
C ASN A 534 -13.03 20.99 89.09
N GLU A 535 -13.73 22.04 88.64
CA GLU A 535 -15.17 22.01 88.33
C GLU A 535 -15.57 20.93 87.30
N ASN A 536 -14.66 20.51 86.41
CA ASN A 536 -14.93 19.51 85.36
C ASN A 536 -14.39 18.09 85.68
N GLY A 537 -13.88 17.84 86.88
CA GLY A 537 -13.46 16.48 87.31
C GLY A 537 -12.06 16.02 86.89
N ASP A 538 -11.25 16.87 86.26
CA ASP A 538 -9.85 16.56 85.89
C ASP A 538 -8.86 16.88 87.03
N THR A 539 -9.11 16.24 88.19
CA THR A 539 -8.35 16.47 89.43
C THR A 539 -6.87 16.10 89.29
N LYS A 540 -6.53 15.24 88.33
CA LYS A 540 -5.15 14.83 88.05
C LYS A 540 -4.35 15.96 87.40
N THR A 541 -4.86 16.54 86.32
CA THR A 541 -4.17 17.65 85.62
C THR A 541 -4.12 18.91 86.49
N ALA A 542 -5.18 19.20 87.26
CA ALA A 542 -5.16 20.28 88.25
C ALA A 542 -4.08 20.07 89.34
N GLY A 543 -3.91 18.84 89.82
CA GLY A 543 -2.85 18.48 90.77
C GLY A 543 -1.43 18.56 90.17
N GLU A 544 -1.27 18.15 88.91
CA GLU A 544 0.00 18.25 88.18
C GLU A 544 0.41 19.72 87.96
N ILE A 545 -0.53 20.59 87.58
CA ILE A 545 -0.29 22.03 87.44
C ILE A 545 0.06 22.65 88.80
N ARG A 546 -0.69 22.34 89.87
CA ARG A 546 -0.38 22.82 91.22
C ARG A 546 1.03 22.43 91.66
N ASN A 547 1.44 21.19 91.40
CA ASN A 547 2.79 20.71 91.71
C ASN A 547 3.86 21.40 90.86
N ALA A 548 3.59 21.66 89.57
CA ALA A 548 4.50 22.37 88.68
C ALA A 548 4.72 23.82 89.12
N LEU A 549 3.64 24.53 89.47
CA LEU A 549 3.67 25.91 89.97
C LEU A 549 4.36 26.01 91.33
N SER A 550 4.05 25.08 92.26
CA SER A 550 4.71 25.03 93.57
C SER A 550 6.21 24.70 93.47
N GLY A 551 6.62 24.05 92.37
CA GLY A 551 8.00 23.63 92.11
C GLY A 551 8.84 24.63 91.30
N GLY A 552 8.36 25.86 91.05
CA GLY A 552 9.13 26.87 90.32
C GLY A 552 9.24 26.62 88.81
N LYS A 553 8.42 25.72 88.24
CA LYS A 553 8.56 25.30 86.83
C LYS A 553 7.76 26.19 85.89
N THR A 554 8.35 26.48 84.72
CA THR A 554 7.64 27.01 83.56
C THR A 554 7.09 25.85 82.73
N GLY A 555 5.88 25.97 82.20
CA GLY A 555 5.29 24.93 81.37
C GLY A 555 3.99 25.34 80.70
N SER A 556 3.39 24.39 79.99
CA SER A 556 2.06 24.52 79.44
C SER A 556 1.25 23.25 79.62
N ALA A 557 -0.07 23.40 79.57
CA ALA A 557 -1.03 22.31 79.59
C ALA A 557 -2.26 22.69 78.76
N VAL A 558 -2.91 21.71 78.15
CA VAL A 558 -4.26 21.88 77.61
C VAL A 558 -5.24 21.41 78.67
N VAL A 559 -6.09 22.30 79.14
CA VAL A 559 -7.06 22.05 80.22
C VAL A 559 -8.48 22.31 79.73
N SER A 560 -9.48 21.76 80.41
CA SER A 560 -10.89 22.05 80.12
C SER A 560 -11.45 23.00 81.18
N LEU A 561 -11.67 24.26 80.81
CA LEU A 561 -12.29 25.27 81.67
C LEU A 561 -13.75 25.46 81.23
N LYS A 562 -14.70 25.21 82.15
CA LYS A 562 -16.17 25.23 81.90
C LYS A 562 -16.61 24.52 80.60
N GLY A 563 -16.02 23.36 80.30
CA GLY A 563 -16.35 22.54 79.13
C GLY A 563 -15.69 22.96 77.81
N LYS A 564 -14.90 24.04 77.80
CA LYS A 564 -14.09 24.46 76.65
C LYS A 564 -12.63 24.08 76.85
N LYS A 565 -11.99 23.54 75.81
CA LYS A 565 -10.55 23.30 75.83
C LYS A 565 -9.82 24.64 75.76
N VAL A 566 -8.89 24.86 76.67
CA VAL A 566 -8.07 26.06 76.79
C VAL A 566 -6.61 25.65 76.88
N TYR A 567 -5.76 26.28 76.08
CA TYR A 567 -4.32 26.19 76.20
C TYR A 567 -3.85 27.14 77.31
N LEU A 568 -3.18 26.59 78.30
CA LEU A 568 -2.70 27.30 79.48
C LEU A 568 -1.16 27.27 79.46
N TYR A 569 -0.53 28.43 79.42
CA TYR A 569 0.92 28.60 79.57
C TYR A 569 1.21 29.33 80.87
N PHE A 570 2.15 28.83 81.67
CA PHE A 570 2.48 29.39 82.98
C PHE A 570 3.99 29.60 83.13
N VAL A 571 4.36 30.77 83.62
CA VAL A 571 5.76 31.20 83.81
C VAL A 571 5.86 32.00 85.12
N PRO A 572 6.90 31.78 85.95
CA PRO A 572 7.07 32.55 87.19
C PRO A 572 7.35 34.02 86.87
N VAL A 573 6.79 34.92 87.67
CA VAL A 573 7.02 36.38 87.51
C VAL A 573 8.40 36.77 88.06
N ASN A 574 8.87 36.11 89.12
CA ASN A 574 10.18 36.32 89.74
C ASN A 574 10.70 35.01 90.38
N ASP A 575 12.00 34.77 90.36
CA ASP A 575 12.65 33.54 90.83
C ASP A 575 12.45 33.25 92.33
N ALA A 576 12.12 34.28 93.12
CA ALA A 576 11.90 34.20 94.57
C ALA A 576 10.42 34.28 94.99
N ALA A 577 9.49 34.56 94.07
CA ALA A 577 8.09 34.81 94.37
C ALA A 577 7.20 33.59 94.10
N ALA A 578 6.13 33.43 94.88
CA ALA A 578 5.10 32.42 94.63
C ALA A 578 4.08 32.89 93.57
N GLU A 579 4.47 33.77 92.65
CA GLU A 579 3.56 34.42 91.70
C GLU A 579 3.86 33.98 90.26
N TYR A 580 2.81 33.68 89.51
CA TYR A 580 2.90 33.14 88.16
C TYR A 580 2.03 33.92 87.19
N LEU A 581 2.61 34.30 86.05
CA LEU A 581 1.84 34.75 84.91
C LEU A 581 1.28 33.52 84.19
N ILE A 582 -0.03 33.50 84.02
CA ILE A 582 -0.78 32.45 83.36
C ILE A 582 -1.51 33.03 82.16
N THR A 583 -1.18 32.52 80.99
CA THR A 583 -1.82 32.85 79.72
C THR A 583 -2.81 31.76 79.36
N MET A 584 -4.06 32.15 79.15
CA MET A 584 -5.17 31.26 78.80
C MET A 584 -5.73 31.64 77.44
N ILE A 585 -5.74 30.69 76.50
CA ILE A 585 -6.27 30.90 75.15
C ILE A 585 -7.19 29.74 74.77
N PRO A 586 -8.45 29.99 74.36
CA PRO A 586 -9.35 28.93 73.92
C PRO A 586 -8.79 28.17 72.72
N TYR A 587 -8.89 26.84 72.75
CA TYR A 587 -8.32 25.97 71.72
C TYR A 587 -8.95 26.21 70.34
N ASP A 588 -10.24 26.56 70.31
CA ASP A 588 -10.96 26.81 69.06
C ASP A 588 -10.46 28.07 68.34
N VAL A 589 -9.96 29.08 69.06
CA VAL A 589 -9.42 30.32 68.50
C VAL A 589 -8.09 30.06 67.80
N ILE A 590 -7.22 29.28 68.43
CA ILE A 590 -5.95 28.82 67.82
C ILE A 590 -6.24 27.96 66.57
N LYS A 591 -7.33 27.19 66.59
CA LYS A 591 -7.75 26.32 65.48
C LYS A 591 -8.41 27.07 64.31
N GLU A 592 -9.16 28.13 64.59
CA GLU A 592 -9.88 28.88 63.55
C GLU A 592 -8.93 29.73 62.71
N GLU A 593 -7.91 30.34 63.32
CA GLU A 593 -6.88 31.10 62.61
C GLU A 593 -5.99 30.19 61.71
N SER A 594 -5.74 28.94 62.13
CA SER A 594 -5.01 27.95 61.34
C SER A 594 -5.81 27.35 60.18
N SER A 595 -7.13 27.50 60.16
CA SER A 595 -8.00 26.89 59.13
C SER A 595 -7.90 27.56 57.76
N GLY A 596 -7.54 28.85 57.69
CA GLY A 596 -7.45 29.61 56.43
C GLY A 596 -6.43 29.04 55.44
N MET A 597 -5.31 28.52 55.93
CA MET A 597 -4.28 27.88 55.11
C MET A 597 -4.69 26.49 54.61
N ALA A 598 -5.53 25.76 55.37
CA ALA A 598 -6.02 24.45 54.96
C ALA A 598 -6.89 24.50 53.70
N TYR A 599 -7.69 25.57 53.53
CA TYR A 599 -8.47 25.78 52.31
C TYR A 599 -7.60 26.05 51.09
N LEU A 600 -6.51 26.81 51.26
CA LEU A 600 -5.56 27.13 50.19
C LEU A 600 -4.82 25.87 49.71
N VAL A 601 -4.44 25.00 50.66
CA VAL A 601 -3.87 23.68 50.33
C VAL A 601 -4.92 22.77 49.68
N GLY A 602 -6.16 22.77 50.15
CA GLY A 602 -7.27 22.03 49.52
C GLY A 602 -7.49 22.45 48.06
N ALA A 603 -7.46 23.75 47.77
CA ALA A 603 -7.55 24.28 46.41
C ALA A 603 -6.37 23.84 45.54
N PHE A 604 -5.15 23.85 46.08
CA PHE A 604 -3.95 23.36 45.38
C PHE A 604 -4.08 21.88 45.00
N VAL A 605 -4.60 21.03 45.91
CA VAL A 605 -4.83 19.61 45.64
C VAL A 605 -5.86 19.41 44.53
N VAL A 606 -6.94 20.21 44.51
CA VAL A 606 -7.95 20.16 43.44
C VAL A 606 -7.32 20.54 42.09
N VAL A 607 -6.46 21.56 42.03
CA VAL A 607 -5.74 21.93 40.81
C VAL A 607 -4.81 20.82 40.33
N VAL A 608 -4.04 20.20 41.23
CA VAL A 608 -3.17 19.06 40.88
C VAL A 608 -3.98 17.88 40.34
N LEU A 609 -5.13 17.57 40.94
CA LEU A 609 -6.04 16.53 40.44
C LEU A 609 -6.63 16.89 39.08
N LEU A 610 -6.97 18.16 38.84
CA LEU A 610 -7.48 18.64 37.55
C LEU A 610 -6.42 18.51 36.44
N VAL A 611 -5.18 18.90 36.73
CA VAL A 611 -4.04 18.72 35.82
C VAL A 611 -3.80 17.23 35.55
N ALA A 612 -3.86 16.37 36.56
CA ALA A 612 -3.73 14.92 36.37
C ALA A 612 -4.85 14.35 35.47
N VAL A 613 -6.10 14.79 35.64
CA VAL A 613 -7.22 14.39 34.78
C VAL A 613 -7.01 14.90 33.35
N LEU A 614 -6.56 16.13 33.17
CA LEU A 614 -6.25 16.69 31.85
C LEU A 614 -5.11 15.92 31.17
N LEU A 615 -4.06 15.56 31.90
CA LEU A 615 -2.97 14.72 31.40
C LEU A 615 -3.46 13.31 31.03
N ILE A 616 -4.36 12.72 31.81
CA ILE A 616 -4.99 11.42 31.46
C ILE A 616 -5.83 11.57 30.19
N ILE A 617 -6.61 12.63 30.04
CA ILE A 617 -7.39 12.90 28.82
C ILE A 617 -6.48 13.14 27.61
N TYR A 618 -5.42 13.92 27.78
CA TYR A 618 -4.41 14.20 26.75
C TYR A 618 -3.70 12.92 26.32
N ASN A 619 -3.21 12.13 27.27
CA ASN A 619 -2.55 10.86 27.00
C ASN A 619 -3.53 9.85 26.36
N ASN A 620 -4.79 9.82 26.78
CA ASN A 620 -5.82 9.00 26.14
C ASN A 620 -6.15 9.47 24.72
N ARG A 621 -6.13 10.78 24.45
CA ARG A 621 -6.28 11.33 23.09
C ARG A 621 -5.11 10.89 22.22
N ILE A 622 -3.86 11.11 22.67
CA ILE A 622 -2.66 10.67 21.95
C ILE A 622 -2.66 9.15 21.73
N THR A 623 -3.01 8.37 22.76
CA THR A 623 -3.07 6.92 22.65
C THR A 623 -4.12 6.49 21.63
N LYS A 624 -5.28 7.17 21.58
CA LYS A 624 -6.28 6.92 20.53
C LYS A 624 -5.77 7.28 19.14
N THR A 625 -5.11 8.42 18.96
CA THR A 625 -4.55 8.82 17.66
C THR A 625 -3.52 7.81 17.18
N LYS A 626 -2.59 7.39 18.06
CA LYS A 626 -1.60 6.34 17.78
C LYS A 626 -2.23 4.97 17.51
N LEU A 627 -3.37 4.67 18.14
CA LEU A 627 -4.13 3.44 17.86
C LEU A 627 -4.73 3.47 16.45
N HIS A 628 -5.34 4.60 16.06
CA HIS A 628 -5.94 4.77 14.72
C HIS A 628 -4.86 4.75 13.63
N GLU A 629 -3.70 5.35 13.88
CA GLU A 629 -2.56 5.33 12.97
C GLU A 629 -2.00 3.91 12.81
N ARG A 630 -1.91 3.13 13.91
CA ARG A 630 -1.58 1.70 13.87
C ARG A 630 -2.62 0.87 13.14
N GLU A 631 -3.91 1.13 13.35
CA GLU A 631 -5.01 0.42 12.67
C GLU A 631 -5.02 0.74 11.17
N TYR A 632 -4.83 2.00 10.79
CA TYR A 632 -4.71 2.43 9.39
C TYR A 632 -3.51 1.76 8.72
N ARG A 633 -2.33 1.80 9.37
CA ARG A 633 -1.12 1.12 8.89
C ARG A 633 -1.32 -0.39 8.74
N ASN A 634 -1.88 -1.06 9.73
CA ASN A 634 -2.15 -2.50 9.67
C ASN A 634 -3.17 -2.84 8.58
N THR A 635 -4.19 -2.00 8.37
CA THR A 635 -5.18 -2.17 7.30
C THR A 635 -4.53 -2.04 5.92
N LEU A 636 -3.65 -1.06 5.75
CA LEU A 636 -2.88 -0.84 4.52
C LEU A 636 -1.99 -2.05 4.20
N PHE A 637 -1.21 -2.53 5.18
CA PHE A 637 -0.36 -3.70 4.99
C PHE A 637 -1.16 -5.00 4.79
N ARG A 638 -2.35 -5.13 5.39
CA ARG A 638 -3.26 -6.26 5.12
C ARG A 638 -3.76 -6.24 3.68
N LEU A 639 -4.23 -5.09 3.20
CA LEU A 639 -4.65 -4.90 1.80
C LEU A 639 -3.53 -5.20 0.80
N LEU A 640 -2.29 -4.88 1.14
CA LEU A 640 -1.10 -5.22 0.36
C LEU A 640 -0.85 -6.74 0.35
N ALA A 641 -0.83 -7.36 1.52
CA ALA A 641 -0.54 -8.78 1.70
C ALA A 641 -1.61 -9.70 1.08
N GLU A 642 -2.88 -9.30 1.07
CA GLU A 642 -3.96 -10.10 0.47
C GLU A 642 -3.94 -10.08 -1.06
N ASN A 643 -3.43 -9.01 -1.67
CA ASN A 643 -3.54 -8.75 -3.10
C ASN A 643 -2.24 -8.92 -3.87
N VAL A 644 -1.10 -8.88 -3.19
CA VAL A 644 0.19 -9.22 -3.77
C VAL A 644 0.62 -10.56 -3.17
N ASP A 645 1.10 -11.50 -4.00
CA ASP A 645 1.76 -12.73 -3.52
C ASP A 645 3.15 -12.40 -2.97
N SER A 646 3.18 -11.46 -2.02
CA SER A 646 4.38 -10.92 -1.40
C SER A 646 4.20 -10.85 0.11
N VAL A 647 5.17 -11.43 0.81
CA VAL A 647 5.28 -11.35 2.26
C VAL A 647 6.09 -10.12 2.63
N PHE A 648 5.62 -9.33 3.58
CA PHE A 648 6.32 -8.16 4.09
C PHE A 648 6.78 -8.42 5.52
N LEU A 649 8.05 -8.13 5.78
CA LEU A 649 8.72 -8.27 7.07
C LEU A 649 9.43 -6.94 7.38
N VAL A 650 9.19 -6.40 8.56
CA VAL A 650 9.92 -5.23 9.07
C VAL A 650 10.65 -5.68 10.32
N PHE A 651 11.97 -5.51 10.34
CA PHE A 651 12.79 -5.86 11.48
C PHE A 651 13.84 -4.79 11.75
N ASP A 652 14.26 -4.72 13.01
CA ASP A 652 15.35 -3.87 13.47
C ASP A 652 16.68 -4.58 13.29
N HIS A 653 17.60 -4.02 12.52
CA HIS A 653 18.91 -4.64 12.29
C HIS A 653 19.90 -4.48 13.45
N GLU A 654 19.62 -3.61 14.44
CA GLU A 654 20.46 -3.47 15.64
C GLU A 654 20.02 -4.44 16.74
N THR A 655 18.71 -4.65 16.91
CA THR A 655 18.16 -5.52 17.96
C THR A 655 17.75 -6.91 17.48
N ASP A 656 17.72 -7.15 16.16
CA ASP A 656 17.16 -8.36 15.53
C ASP A 656 15.68 -8.63 15.90
N GLU A 657 14.94 -7.61 16.35
CA GLU A 657 13.51 -7.74 16.65
C GLU A 657 12.65 -7.52 15.39
N VAL A 658 11.65 -8.39 15.18
CA VAL A 658 10.65 -8.25 14.12
C VAL A 658 9.51 -7.36 14.60
N ASP A 659 9.39 -6.17 14.04
CA ASP A 659 8.30 -5.24 14.36
C ASP A 659 6.99 -5.61 13.68
N TYR A 660 7.07 -6.23 12.49
CA TYR A 660 5.91 -6.58 11.69
C TYR A 660 6.19 -7.75 10.75
N VAL A 661 5.20 -8.63 10.60
CA VAL A 661 5.16 -9.70 9.60
C VAL A 661 3.75 -9.78 9.02
N SER A 662 3.65 -9.86 7.69
CA SER A 662 2.36 -10.00 7.02
C SER A 662 1.71 -11.36 7.27
N GLU A 663 0.38 -11.40 7.44
CA GLU A 663 -0.35 -12.64 7.76
C GLU A 663 -0.31 -13.70 6.64
N ASN A 664 -0.10 -13.27 5.40
CA ASN A 664 0.04 -14.17 4.24
C ASN A 664 1.35 -14.99 4.24
N ILE A 665 2.24 -14.79 5.22
CA ILE A 665 3.50 -15.53 5.35
C ILE A 665 3.29 -17.05 5.44
N GLY A 666 2.21 -17.51 6.08
CA GLY A 666 1.86 -18.93 6.14
C GLY A 666 1.48 -19.51 4.77
N ARG A 667 0.86 -18.71 3.91
CA ARG A 667 0.51 -19.16 2.54
C ARG A 667 1.75 -19.28 1.65
N ILE A 668 2.65 -18.30 1.72
CA ILE A 668 3.77 -18.17 0.77
C ILE A 668 5.01 -18.92 1.27
N LEU A 669 5.38 -18.73 2.54
CA LEU A 669 6.56 -19.33 3.16
C LEU A 669 6.25 -20.52 4.06
N GLY A 670 4.98 -20.79 4.41
CA GLY A 670 4.62 -22.00 5.18
C GLY A 670 4.86 -21.91 6.70
N PHE A 671 5.14 -20.71 7.23
CA PHE A 671 5.34 -20.47 8.67
C PHE A 671 4.16 -19.71 9.27
N GLU A 672 3.82 -19.96 10.53
CA GLU A 672 2.82 -19.11 11.20
C GLU A 672 3.42 -17.76 11.61
N SER A 673 2.65 -16.67 11.42
CA SER A 673 3.10 -15.31 11.74
C SER A 673 3.53 -15.15 13.20
N ARG A 674 2.91 -15.89 14.14
CA ARG A 674 3.26 -15.87 15.56
C ARG A 674 4.61 -16.53 15.85
N GLU A 675 4.98 -17.57 15.11
CA GLU A 675 6.27 -18.25 15.29
C GLU A 675 7.44 -17.33 14.95
N ILE A 676 7.23 -16.38 14.03
CA ILE A 676 8.25 -15.45 13.55
C ILE A 676 8.38 -14.23 14.46
N LEU A 677 7.29 -13.81 15.12
CA LEU A 677 7.30 -12.71 16.08
C LEU A 677 7.91 -13.11 17.44
N ASP A 678 7.85 -14.40 17.81
CA ASP A 678 8.33 -14.90 19.12
C ASP A 678 9.75 -15.52 19.06
N HIS A 679 10.38 -15.67 17.87
CA HIS A 679 11.71 -16.28 17.70
C HIS A 679 12.77 -15.30 17.17
N ASP A 680 14.04 -15.56 17.53
CA ASP A 680 15.22 -15.00 16.86
C ASP A 680 15.20 -15.40 15.38
N THR A 681 15.05 -14.42 14.49
CA THR A 681 14.88 -14.58 13.02
C THR A 681 16.00 -15.35 12.35
N ARG A 682 17.16 -15.48 13.00
CA ARG A 682 18.30 -16.29 12.54
C ARG A 682 17.98 -17.79 12.45
N SER A 683 16.86 -18.23 13.01
CA SER A 683 16.42 -19.64 12.97
C SER A 683 15.65 -20.03 11.70
N ILE A 684 15.16 -19.06 10.90
CA ILE A 684 14.48 -19.33 9.63
C ILE A 684 15.55 -19.57 8.55
N LYS A 685 15.89 -20.84 8.31
CA LYS A 685 16.82 -21.24 7.24
C LYS A 685 16.15 -21.06 5.87
N LEU A 686 16.20 -19.84 5.35
CA LEU A 686 16.05 -19.62 3.90
C LEU A 686 17.24 -20.28 3.18
N PRO A 687 17.04 -20.86 1.98
CA PRO A 687 18.03 -21.70 1.31
C PRO A 687 19.07 -20.86 0.55
N PHE A 688 19.62 -19.83 1.20
CA PHE A 688 20.76 -19.09 0.67
C PHE A 688 22.05 -19.87 0.90
N ASP A 689 22.96 -19.83 -0.06
CA ASP A 689 24.32 -20.32 0.16
C ASP A 689 25.16 -19.33 0.99
N ASP A 690 26.31 -19.78 1.50
CA ASP A 690 27.16 -18.96 2.38
C ASP A 690 27.66 -17.69 1.66
N GLU A 691 27.83 -17.73 0.34
CA GLU A 691 28.32 -16.60 -0.47
C GLU A 691 27.22 -15.53 -0.68
N GLU A 692 25.97 -15.95 -0.91
CA GLU A 692 24.80 -15.08 -0.99
C GLU A 692 24.46 -14.45 0.36
N LEU A 693 24.56 -15.21 1.45
CA LEU A 693 24.42 -14.69 2.81
C LEU A 693 25.47 -13.61 3.12
N GLU A 694 26.75 -13.86 2.81
CA GLU A 694 27.81 -12.86 2.96
C GLU A 694 27.55 -11.62 2.08
N ARG A 695 27.06 -11.81 0.85
CA ARG A 695 26.74 -10.70 -0.06
C ARG A 695 25.60 -9.85 0.47
N ILE A 696 24.51 -10.49 0.93
CA ILE A 696 23.36 -9.82 1.54
C ILE A 696 23.80 -9.06 2.79
N GLN A 697 24.57 -9.69 3.68
CA GLN A 697 25.10 -9.03 4.89
C GLN A 697 25.99 -7.82 4.56
N ARG A 698 26.82 -7.91 3.52
CA ARG A 698 27.67 -6.79 3.09
C ARG A 698 26.84 -5.65 2.52
N ILE A 699 25.84 -5.94 1.69
CA ILE A 699 24.92 -4.94 1.15
C ILE A 699 24.08 -4.31 2.26
N MET A 700 23.68 -5.11 3.25
CA MET A 700 22.95 -4.62 4.41
C MET A 700 23.78 -3.67 5.26
N LYS A 701 25.08 -3.97 5.43
CA LYS A 701 26.03 -3.08 6.10
C LYS A 701 26.24 -1.76 5.36
N ASP A 702 26.20 -1.80 4.03
CA ASP A 702 26.33 -0.63 3.17
C ASP A 702 25.01 0.16 3.00
N LYS A 703 23.92 -0.25 3.67
CA LYS A 703 22.57 0.35 3.63
C LYS A 703 22.01 0.57 2.21
N LYS A 704 22.23 -0.39 1.30
CA LYS A 704 21.71 -0.32 -0.07
C LYS A 704 20.55 -1.28 -0.29
N ASN A 705 19.58 -0.85 -1.08
CA ASN A 705 18.48 -1.71 -1.51
C ASN A 705 19.03 -2.87 -2.37
N PHE A 706 18.44 -4.05 -2.22
CA PHE A 706 18.85 -5.24 -2.98
C PHE A 706 17.67 -6.14 -3.30
N TYR A 707 17.89 -7.04 -4.27
CA TYR A 707 16.99 -8.17 -4.49
C TYR A 707 17.79 -9.43 -4.86
N VAL A 708 17.24 -10.59 -4.51
CA VAL A 708 17.80 -11.91 -4.78
C VAL A 708 16.67 -12.87 -5.13
N ASP A 709 16.81 -13.57 -6.25
CA ASP A 709 15.90 -14.64 -6.66
C ASP A 709 16.47 -15.98 -6.22
N PHE A 710 15.68 -16.78 -5.51
CA PHE A 710 16.12 -18.08 -4.99
C PHE A 710 15.00 -19.13 -5.10
N PRO A 711 15.37 -20.39 -5.39
CA PRO A 711 14.41 -21.49 -5.35
C PRO A 711 14.04 -21.79 -3.89
N TYR A 712 12.75 -21.99 -3.63
CA TYR A 712 12.22 -22.25 -2.31
C TYR A 712 11.20 -23.39 -2.35
N SER A 713 11.31 -24.32 -1.41
CA SER A 713 10.33 -25.38 -1.21
C SER A 713 9.51 -25.03 0.01
N ASN A 714 8.24 -24.69 -0.18
CA ASN A 714 7.37 -24.33 0.93
C ASN A 714 7.16 -25.55 1.86
N PRO A 715 7.57 -25.48 3.14
CA PRO A 715 7.51 -26.60 4.07
C PRO A 715 6.09 -26.97 4.49
N GLY A 716 5.14 -26.03 4.46
CA GLY A 716 3.73 -26.28 4.79
C GLY A 716 2.95 -26.94 3.65
N SER A 717 3.22 -26.57 2.39
CA SER A 717 2.48 -27.07 1.22
C SER A 717 3.25 -28.06 0.33
N GLY A 718 4.58 -28.15 0.46
CA GLY A 718 5.46 -28.90 -0.42
C GLY A 718 5.65 -28.30 -1.81
N LYS A 719 5.09 -27.10 -2.09
CA LYS A 719 5.15 -26.45 -3.40
C LYS A 719 6.58 -25.94 -3.68
N GLN A 720 7.12 -26.30 -4.85
CA GLN A 720 8.36 -25.70 -5.37
C GLN A 720 8.03 -24.33 -5.99
N GLN A 721 8.73 -23.30 -5.52
CA GLN A 721 8.49 -21.91 -5.88
C GLN A 721 9.81 -21.21 -6.19
N LEU A 722 9.78 -20.23 -7.08
CA LEU A 722 10.89 -19.28 -7.26
C LEU A 722 10.49 -17.98 -6.57
N LEU A 723 11.16 -17.68 -5.46
CA LEU A 723 10.88 -16.50 -4.66
C LEU A 723 11.92 -15.42 -4.95
N ARG A 724 11.49 -14.16 -4.86
CA ARG A 724 12.36 -12.98 -4.86
C ARG A 724 12.33 -12.35 -3.48
N LEU A 725 13.46 -12.29 -2.80
CA LEU A 725 13.64 -11.48 -1.60
C LEU A 725 14.19 -10.11 -2.02
N SER A 726 13.46 -9.04 -1.70
CA SER A 726 13.89 -7.66 -1.87
C SER A 726 14.07 -7.00 -0.51
N GLY A 727 15.24 -6.44 -0.24
CA GLY A 727 15.54 -5.69 0.97
C GLY A 727 15.61 -4.19 0.69
N TYR A 728 14.91 -3.42 1.51
CA TYR A 728 14.84 -1.97 1.44
C TYR A 728 15.26 -1.34 2.75
N VAL A 729 16.05 -0.27 2.65
CA VAL A 729 16.38 0.62 3.76
C VAL A 729 15.52 1.88 3.62
N PRO A 730 14.61 2.17 4.57
CA PRO A 730 13.86 3.41 4.57
C PRO A 730 14.78 4.59 4.91
N GLU A 731 14.57 5.72 4.24
CA GLU A 731 15.29 6.98 4.51
C GLU A 731 14.62 7.73 5.68
N GLY A 732 15.40 8.32 6.58
CA GLY A 732 14.92 9.05 7.79
C GLY A 732 15.60 8.63 9.10
N ALA A 733 15.81 9.58 10.02
CA ALA A 733 16.66 9.42 11.21
C ALA A 733 16.26 8.25 12.16
N ASP A 734 14.96 8.03 12.37
CA ASP A 734 14.45 6.93 13.22
C ASP A 734 14.28 5.59 12.48
N TRP A 735 14.17 5.63 11.15
CA TRP A 735 14.03 4.44 10.30
C TRP A 735 15.36 3.88 9.79
N GLN A 736 16.46 4.61 9.99
CA GLN A 736 17.83 4.17 9.68
C GLN A 736 18.24 2.83 10.32
N LYS A 737 17.47 2.38 11.33
CA LYS A 737 17.67 1.12 12.05
C LYS A 737 16.78 -0.03 11.58
N LYS A 738 15.80 0.26 10.72
CA LYS A 738 14.80 -0.72 10.28
C LYS A 738 15.10 -1.16 8.85
N TRP A 739 14.81 -2.42 8.57
CA TRP A 739 14.87 -2.99 7.23
C TRP A 739 13.51 -3.55 6.88
N ILE A 740 13.11 -3.33 5.63
CA ILE A 740 11.87 -3.89 5.07
C ILE A 740 12.25 -4.96 4.06
N PHE A 741 11.91 -6.21 4.36
CA PHE A 741 12.02 -7.33 3.45
C PHE A 741 10.68 -7.62 2.80
N CYS A 742 10.69 -7.74 1.47
CA CYS A 742 9.57 -8.17 0.66
C CYS A 742 9.93 -9.48 -0.02
N VAL A 743 9.17 -10.56 0.22
CA VAL A 743 9.37 -11.86 -0.44
C VAL A 743 8.22 -12.14 -1.37
N SER A 744 8.43 -12.04 -2.69
CA SER A 744 7.41 -12.23 -3.72
C SER A 744 7.54 -13.57 -4.45
N ASP A 745 6.44 -14.30 -4.68
CA ASP A 745 6.43 -15.51 -5.53
C ASP A 745 6.40 -15.13 -7.03
N ARG A 746 7.48 -15.44 -7.75
CA ARG A 746 7.61 -15.18 -9.20
C ARG A 746 7.43 -16.43 -10.07
N THR A 747 6.97 -17.54 -9.50
CA THR A 747 6.88 -18.83 -10.21
C THR A 747 5.98 -18.74 -11.45
N ASP A 748 4.78 -18.17 -11.32
CA ASP A 748 3.82 -18.07 -12.42
C ASP A 748 4.25 -17.07 -13.49
N GLU A 749 4.94 -16.01 -13.10
CA GLU A 749 5.44 -14.97 -14.01
C GLU A 749 6.55 -15.53 -14.90
N VAL A 750 7.55 -16.19 -14.31
CA VAL A 750 8.66 -16.82 -15.06
C VAL A 750 8.17 -17.97 -15.93
N LEU A 751 7.18 -18.76 -15.47
CA LEU A 751 6.58 -19.81 -16.29
C LEU A 751 5.79 -19.25 -17.48
N LYS A 752 5.09 -18.13 -17.31
CA LYS A 752 4.40 -17.44 -18.40
C LYS A 752 5.39 -16.86 -19.41
N GLU A 753 6.44 -16.20 -18.95
CA GLU A 753 7.48 -15.61 -19.80
C GLU A 753 8.18 -16.68 -20.64
N ARG A 754 8.56 -17.81 -20.03
CA ARG A 754 9.13 -18.95 -20.78
C ARG A 754 8.18 -19.54 -21.81
N ARG A 755 6.88 -19.67 -21.48
CA ARG A 755 5.87 -20.14 -22.46
C ARG A 755 5.68 -19.16 -23.60
N LEU A 756 5.71 -17.85 -23.31
CA LEU A 756 5.63 -16.81 -24.33
C LEU A 756 6.87 -16.81 -25.23
N GLU A 757 8.06 -16.87 -24.66
CA GLU A 757 9.30 -16.95 -25.44
C GLU A 757 9.36 -18.19 -26.32
N GLN A 758 8.84 -19.32 -25.84
CA GLN A 758 8.75 -20.54 -26.62
C GLN A 758 7.74 -20.38 -27.78
N ALA A 759 6.54 -19.86 -27.50
CA ALA A 759 5.53 -19.62 -28.53
C ALA A 759 5.99 -18.60 -29.58
N VAL A 760 6.71 -17.55 -29.17
CA VAL A 760 7.31 -16.57 -30.08
C VAL A 760 8.38 -17.22 -30.95
N ARG A 761 9.28 -18.04 -30.38
CA ARG A 761 10.29 -18.77 -31.15
C ARG A 761 9.65 -19.72 -32.17
N GLU A 762 8.64 -20.47 -31.77
CA GLU A 762 7.90 -21.38 -32.66
C GLU A 762 7.21 -20.62 -33.81
N ALA A 763 6.60 -19.46 -33.53
CA ALA A 763 5.99 -18.60 -34.54
C ALA A 763 7.01 -17.99 -35.51
N ASP A 764 8.18 -17.58 -34.99
CA ASP A 764 9.24 -16.95 -35.78
C ASP A 764 9.94 -17.96 -36.70
N GLU A 765 10.15 -19.19 -36.22
CA GLU A 765 10.63 -20.32 -37.05
C GLU A 765 9.65 -20.69 -38.16
N ALA A 766 8.35 -20.76 -37.85
CA ALA A 766 7.31 -21.01 -38.85
C ALA A 766 7.23 -19.89 -39.91
N SER A 767 7.38 -18.63 -39.49
CA SER A 767 7.37 -17.46 -40.38
C SER A 767 8.58 -17.44 -41.34
N LYS A 768 9.77 -17.78 -40.84
CA LYS A 768 11.00 -17.90 -41.66
C LYS A 768 10.88 -19.01 -42.69
N ALA A 769 10.43 -20.20 -42.29
CA ALA A 769 10.22 -21.31 -43.21
C ALA A 769 9.23 -20.96 -44.34
N LYS A 770 8.14 -20.25 -44.01
CA LYS A 770 7.14 -19.77 -44.99
C LYS A 770 7.72 -18.74 -45.97
N SER A 771 8.62 -17.88 -45.51
CA SER A 771 9.26 -16.85 -46.34
C SER A 771 10.27 -17.45 -47.31
N GLU A 772 11.10 -18.39 -46.85
CA GLU A 772 12.02 -19.15 -47.70
C GLU A 772 11.27 -19.99 -48.74
N PHE A 773 10.12 -20.56 -48.37
CA PHE A 773 9.22 -21.27 -49.28
C PHE A 773 8.75 -20.38 -50.44
N LEU A 774 8.21 -19.18 -50.16
CA LEU A 774 7.73 -18.26 -51.20
C LEU A 774 8.85 -17.78 -52.14
N ALA A 775 10.05 -17.58 -51.60
CA ALA A 775 11.21 -17.19 -52.39
C ALA A 775 11.64 -18.28 -53.38
N ASN A 776 11.71 -19.54 -52.94
CA ASN A 776 12.06 -20.68 -53.77
C ASN A 776 10.97 -20.97 -54.82
N MET A 777 9.69 -20.90 -54.44
CA MET A 777 8.55 -21.02 -55.35
C MET A 777 8.62 -20.01 -56.50
N SER A 778 8.92 -18.75 -56.18
CA SER A 778 9.02 -17.68 -57.19
C SER A 778 10.11 -17.99 -58.22
N HIS A 779 11.23 -18.58 -57.80
CA HIS A 779 12.31 -18.97 -58.69
C HIS A 779 11.90 -20.11 -59.65
N ASP A 780 11.23 -21.14 -59.12
CA ASP A 780 10.84 -22.32 -59.88
C ASP A 780 9.66 -22.10 -60.81
N ILE A 781 8.81 -21.10 -60.52
CA ILE A 781 7.78 -20.60 -61.45
C ILE A 781 8.41 -19.72 -62.55
N ARG A 782 9.38 -18.86 -62.21
CA ARG A 782 9.98 -17.89 -63.14
C ARG A 782 10.79 -18.56 -64.25
N THR A 783 11.47 -19.66 -63.96
CA THR A 783 12.32 -20.38 -64.91
C THR A 783 11.56 -20.91 -66.14
N PRO A 784 10.49 -21.71 -66.01
CA PRO A 784 9.69 -22.16 -67.15
C PRO A 784 8.94 -21.00 -67.83
N MET A 785 8.45 -20.01 -67.07
CA MET A 785 7.82 -18.82 -67.66
C MET A 785 8.78 -18.05 -68.59
N ASN A 786 10.02 -17.82 -68.17
CA ASN A 786 11.01 -17.15 -69.01
C ASN A 786 11.33 -17.95 -70.28
N GLY A 787 11.31 -19.28 -70.19
CA GLY A 787 11.43 -20.17 -71.35
C GLY A 787 10.26 -20.00 -72.33
N ILE A 788 9.02 -19.95 -71.83
CA ILE A 788 7.82 -19.71 -72.64
C ILE A 788 7.89 -18.34 -73.30
N ILE A 789 8.17 -17.28 -72.54
CA ILE A 789 8.26 -15.90 -73.03
C ILE A 789 9.36 -15.80 -74.11
N GLY A 790 10.55 -16.34 -73.85
CA GLY A 790 11.67 -16.27 -74.78
C GLY A 790 11.42 -17.02 -76.08
N MET A 791 10.87 -18.24 -76.02
CA MET A 791 10.53 -19.02 -77.22
C MET A 791 9.37 -18.39 -78.00
N THR A 792 8.42 -17.75 -77.32
CA THR A 792 7.33 -17.01 -77.94
C THR A 792 7.84 -15.76 -78.67
N GLN A 793 8.75 -15.00 -78.05
CA GLN A 793 9.41 -13.86 -78.68
C GLN A 793 10.22 -14.27 -79.92
N LEU A 794 10.92 -15.40 -79.87
CA LEU A 794 11.65 -15.95 -81.01
C LEU A 794 10.71 -16.46 -82.11
N ALA A 795 9.59 -17.08 -81.75
CA ALA A 795 8.57 -17.53 -82.71
C ALA A 795 7.87 -16.35 -83.43
N LEU A 796 7.75 -15.20 -82.77
CA LEU A 796 7.12 -13.99 -83.33
C LEU A 796 8.05 -13.15 -84.22
N GLN A 797 9.33 -13.52 -84.39
CA GLN A 797 10.24 -12.81 -85.30
C GLN A 797 9.98 -13.15 -86.78
N ASP A 798 10.10 -12.14 -87.65
CA ASP A 798 9.96 -12.34 -89.10
C ASP A 798 11.11 -13.21 -89.66
N GLY A 799 10.77 -14.19 -90.50
CA GLY A 799 11.74 -15.05 -91.20
C GLY A 799 12.11 -16.37 -90.50
N VAL A 800 11.37 -16.77 -89.45
CA VAL A 800 11.58 -18.07 -88.77
C VAL A 800 11.16 -19.23 -89.66
N GLY A 801 12.08 -20.16 -89.91
CA GLY A 801 11.80 -21.38 -90.67
C GLY A 801 10.88 -22.36 -89.93
N GLU A 802 10.15 -23.20 -90.68
CA GLU A 802 9.13 -24.12 -90.14
C GLU A 802 9.69 -25.10 -89.09
N GLU A 803 10.93 -25.56 -89.25
CA GLU A 803 11.60 -26.47 -88.32
C GLU A 803 11.97 -25.80 -86.98
N ALA A 804 12.44 -24.55 -87.03
CA ALA A 804 12.73 -23.75 -85.84
C ALA A 804 11.45 -23.38 -85.09
N MET A 805 10.38 -23.00 -85.82
CA MET A 805 9.06 -22.74 -85.26
C MET A 805 8.50 -23.95 -84.51
N ARG A 806 8.54 -25.15 -85.12
CA ARG A 806 8.12 -26.39 -84.47
C ARG A 806 8.94 -26.69 -83.22
N SER A 807 10.25 -26.42 -83.24
CA SER A 807 11.12 -26.58 -82.06
C SER A 807 10.75 -25.62 -80.93
N TYR A 808 10.46 -24.35 -81.24
CA TYR A 808 10.01 -23.35 -80.26
C TYR A 808 8.65 -23.72 -79.66
N LEU A 809 7.67 -24.09 -80.48
CA LEU A 809 6.36 -24.54 -80.01
C LEU A 809 6.46 -25.80 -79.14
N LYS A 810 7.34 -26.75 -79.51
CA LYS A 810 7.61 -27.94 -78.68
C LYS A 810 8.22 -27.55 -77.33
N LYS A 811 9.17 -26.61 -77.28
CA LYS A 811 9.77 -26.12 -76.03
C LYS A 811 8.79 -25.32 -75.16
N ILE A 812 7.89 -24.53 -75.77
CA ILE A 812 6.80 -23.84 -75.07
C ILE A 812 5.86 -24.86 -74.44
N SER A 813 5.46 -25.89 -75.18
CA SER A 813 4.58 -26.95 -74.68
C SER A 813 5.19 -27.71 -73.51
N ILE A 814 6.48 -28.10 -73.61
CA ILE A 814 7.20 -28.76 -72.50
C ILE A 814 7.28 -27.86 -71.26
N SER A 815 7.62 -26.57 -71.45
CA SER A 815 7.75 -25.61 -70.34
C SER A 815 6.42 -25.31 -69.66
N SER A 816 5.32 -25.27 -70.44
CA SER A 816 3.96 -25.06 -69.93
C SER A 816 3.46 -26.28 -69.16
N GLY A 817 3.75 -27.50 -69.64
CA GLY A 817 3.46 -28.73 -68.92
C GLY A 817 4.15 -28.80 -67.56
N PHE A 818 5.44 -28.44 -67.50
CA PHE A 818 6.20 -28.39 -66.24
C PHE A 818 5.59 -27.39 -65.23
N LEU A 819 5.18 -26.21 -65.71
CA LEU A 819 4.55 -25.20 -64.85
C LEU A 819 3.21 -25.67 -64.28
N LEU A 820 2.38 -26.34 -65.08
CA LEU A 820 1.09 -26.89 -64.64
C LEU A 820 1.26 -27.98 -63.58
N THR A 821 2.22 -28.89 -63.75
CA THR A 821 2.55 -29.89 -62.73
C THR A 821 2.96 -29.21 -61.42
N LEU A 822 3.82 -28.19 -61.49
CA LEU A 822 4.30 -27.47 -60.32
C LEU A 822 3.18 -26.73 -59.57
N ILE A 823 2.23 -26.12 -60.31
CA ILE A 823 1.06 -25.47 -59.72
C ILE A 823 0.14 -26.50 -59.05
N ASN A 824 -0.12 -27.62 -59.72
CA ASN A 824 -0.98 -28.68 -59.18
C ASN A 824 -0.37 -29.31 -57.92
N ASP A 825 0.96 -29.52 -57.88
CA ASP A 825 1.66 -30.02 -56.68
C ASP A 825 1.50 -29.07 -55.47
N ILE A 826 1.53 -27.74 -55.70
CA ILE A 826 1.31 -26.73 -54.65
C ILE A 826 -0.13 -26.78 -54.14
N LEU A 827 -1.10 -26.86 -55.06
CA LEU A 827 -2.52 -26.91 -54.73
C LEU A 827 -2.86 -28.18 -53.96
N ASP A 828 -2.32 -29.33 -54.39
CA ASP A 828 -2.46 -30.58 -53.67
C ASP A 828 -1.86 -30.45 -52.26
N MET A 829 -0.65 -29.91 -52.10
CA MET A 829 -0.05 -29.71 -50.77
C MET A 829 -0.92 -28.84 -49.85
N SER A 830 -1.47 -27.74 -50.37
CA SER A 830 -2.37 -26.86 -49.61
C SER A 830 -3.65 -27.57 -49.16
N LYS A 831 -4.20 -28.44 -50.00
CA LYS A 831 -5.37 -29.28 -49.65
C LYS A 831 -5.02 -30.36 -48.62
N ILE A 832 -3.81 -30.93 -48.69
CA ILE A 832 -3.33 -31.90 -47.70
C ILE A 832 -3.18 -31.24 -46.32
N GLU A 833 -2.54 -30.07 -46.23
CA GLU A 833 -2.27 -29.39 -44.95
C GLU A 833 -3.53 -28.88 -44.26
N SER A 834 -4.55 -28.51 -45.05
CA SER A 834 -5.87 -28.09 -44.54
C SER A 834 -6.77 -29.27 -44.15
N GLY A 835 -6.34 -30.52 -44.37
CA GLY A 835 -7.12 -31.72 -44.04
C GLY A 835 -8.36 -31.92 -44.92
N MET A 836 -8.45 -31.25 -46.08
CA MET A 836 -9.64 -31.26 -46.95
C MET A 836 -9.57 -32.31 -48.09
N ILE A 837 -8.73 -33.34 -47.96
CA ILE A 837 -8.68 -34.44 -48.94
C ILE A 837 -9.67 -35.53 -48.52
N GLU A 838 -10.71 -35.69 -49.32
CA GLU A 838 -11.61 -36.85 -49.25
C GLU A 838 -11.12 -37.96 -50.19
N LEU A 839 -11.19 -39.21 -49.73
CA LEU A 839 -10.86 -40.39 -50.55
C LEU A 839 -12.15 -40.93 -51.18
N HIS A 840 -12.12 -41.22 -52.48
CA HIS A 840 -13.26 -41.79 -53.21
C HIS A 840 -12.95 -43.22 -53.67
N PRO A 841 -13.01 -44.21 -52.77
CA PRO A 841 -12.60 -45.57 -53.06
C PRO A 841 -13.56 -46.26 -54.05
N LYS A 842 -13.02 -46.74 -55.18
CA LYS A 842 -13.74 -47.49 -56.24
C LYS A 842 -13.03 -48.81 -56.53
N ALA A 843 -13.73 -49.75 -57.15
CA ALA A 843 -13.12 -51.01 -57.55
C ALA A 843 -12.05 -50.74 -58.63
N TYR A 844 -10.79 -51.04 -58.32
CA TYR A 844 -9.66 -50.77 -59.20
C TYR A 844 -8.85 -52.05 -59.45
N SER A 845 -8.66 -52.38 -60.73
CA SER A 845 -7.94 -53.57 -61.15
C SER A 845 -6.45 -53.30 -61.32
N MET A 846 -5.61 -54.17 -60.76
CA MET A 846 -4.15 -54.06 -60.94
C MET A 846 -3.73 -54.23 -62.41
N LYS A 847 -4.57 -54.85 -63.24
CA LYS A 847 -4.40 -54.91 -64.70
C LYS A 847 -4.59 -53.54 -65.38
N GLU A 848 -5.55 -52.74 -64.91
CA GLU A 848 -5.77 -51.37 -65.42
C GLU A 848 -4.63 -50.45 -65.00
N LEU A 849 -4.17 -50.59 -63.75
CA LEU A 849 -3.01 -49.89 -63.24
C LEU A 849 -1.76 -50.16 -64.08
N ARG A 850 -1.51 -51.44 -64.41
CA ARG A 850 -0.40 -51.81 -65.29
C ARG A 850 -0.48 -51.09 -66.63
N ARG A 851 -1.64 -51.12 -67.32
CA ARG A 851 -1.83 -50.43 -68.60
C ARG A 851 -1.60 -48.93 -68.49
N TYR A 852 -2.10 -48.30 -67.42
CA TYR A 852 -1.88 -46.89 -67.17
C TYR A 852 -0.38 -46.58 -67.01
N LEU A 853 0.32 -47.29 -66.12
CA LEU A 853 1.74 -47.08 -65.86
C LEU A 853 2.61 -47.36 -67.10
N GLU A 854 2.27 -48.39 -67.89
CA GLU A 854 2.92 -48.65 -69.17
C GLU A 854 2.74 -47.45 -70.12
N SER A 855 1.54 -46.86 -70.20
CA SER A 855 1.28 -45.73 -71.10
C SER A 855 2.04 -44.44 -70.74
N VAL A 856 2.34 -44.22 -69.46
CA VAL A 856 2.99 -42.98 -68.97
C VAL A 856 4.48 -43.14 -68.68
N ILE A 857 4.93 -44.30 -68.20
CA ILE A 857 6.34 -44.52 -67.82
C ILE A 857 7.18 -45.09 -68.97
N LEU A 858 6.64 -45.95 -69.85
CA LEU A 858 7.42 -46.51 -70.97
C LEU A 858 8.00 -45.43 -71.91
N PRO A 859 7.27 -44.36 -72.27
CA PRO A 859 7.85 -43.28 -73.07
C PRO A 859 9.03 -42.60 -72.35
N LEU A 860 8.90 -42.35 -71.04
CA LEU A 860 9.93 -41.70 -70.22
C LEU A 860 11.18 -42.57 -70.07
N SER A 861 11.00 -43.88 -69.84
CA SER A 861 12.12 -44.82 -69.77
C SER A 861 12.77 -45.03 -71.14
N GLY A 862 12.00 -44.99 -72.22
CA GLY A 862 12.48 -45.09 -73.60
C GLY A 862 13.39 -43.94 -74.01
N GLU A 863 13.07 -42.70 -73.61
CA GLU A 863 13.94 -41.53 -73.85
C GLU A 863 15.34 -41.68 -73.24
N LYS A 864 15.43 -42.31 -72.06
CA LYS A 864 16.70 -42.57 -71.35
C LYS A 864 17.29 -43.98 -71.57
N GLN A 865 16.68 -44.80 -72.43
CA GLN A 865 17.04 -46.20 -72.64
C GLN A 865 17.13 -47.03 -71.34
N ILE A 866 16.25 -46.77 -70.36
CA ILE A 866 16.20 -47.52 -69.10
C ILE A 866 15.41 -48.82 -69.30
N ASP A 867 15.94 -49.93 -68.79
CA ASP A 867 15.24 -51.23 -68.75
C ASP A 867 14.18 -51.19 -67.64
N PHE A 868 12.93 -50.94 -68.04
CA PHE A 868 11.79 -50.82 -67.15
C PHE A 868 10.98 -52.12 -67.10
N ARG A 869 10.82 -52.69 -65.90
CA ARG A 869 10.12 -53.96 -65.67
C ARG A 869 8.94 -53.76 -64.73
N ILE A 870 7.78 -54.28 -65.12
CA ILE A 870 6.56 -54.29 -64.29
C ILE A 870 6.17 -55.75 -64.00
N ASP A 871 6.18 -56.13 -62.73
CA ASP A 871 5.71 -57.43 -62.22
C ASP A 871 4.51 -57.20 -61.29
N VAL A 872 3.30 -57.33 -61.83
CA VAL A 872 2.05 -57.03 -61.12
C VAL A 872 1.15 -58.25 -61.17
N ASP A 873 0.62 -58.66 -60.01
CA ASP A 873 -0.42 -59.70 -59.97
C ASP A 873 -1.78 -59.13 -60.45
N GLU A 874 -2.03 -59.29 -61.75
CA GLU A 874 -3.21 -58.80 -62.45
C GLU A 874 -4.54 -59.38 -61.95
N LYS A 875 -4.53 -60.44 -61.13
CA LYS A 875 -5.75 -61.07 -60.59
C LYS A 875 -6.33 -60.29 -59.41
N ILE A 876 -5.61 -59.30 -58.90
CA ILE A 876 -5.99 -58.49 -57.75
C ILE A 876 -6.90 -57.34 -58.19
N THR A 877 -8.03 -57.19 -57.49
CA THR A 877 -8.90 -56.03 -57.59
C THR A 877 -9.20 -55.53 -56.17
N VAL A 878 -8.95 -54.24 -55.93
CA VAL A 878 -9.03 -53.62 -54.61
C VAL A 878 -10.00 -52.44 -54.64
N LEU A 879 -10.56 -52.09 -53.49
CA LEU A 879 -11.32 -50.86 -53.33
C LEU A 879 -10.37 -49.72 -52.93
N ALA A 880 -10.02 -48.86 -53.88
CA ALA A 880 -9.05 -47.79 -53.68
C ALA A 880 -9.42 -46.55 -54.51
N ASP A 881 -8.95 -45.38 -54.09
CA ASP A 881 -9.06 -44.17 -54.90
C ASP A 881 -8.06 -44.25 -56.07
N GLN A 882 -8.57 -44.51 -57.26
CA GLN A 882 -7.75 -44.72 -58.46
C GLN A 882 -6.79 -43.56 -58.75
N GLN A 883 -7.23 -42.31 -58.58
CA GLN A 883 -6.41 -41.14 -58.90
C GLN A 883 -5.25 -41.01 -57.92
N ARG A 884 -5.52 -41.13 -56.61
CA ARG A 884 -4.47 -41.05 -55.58
C ARG A 884 -3.51 -42.23 -55.66
N PHE A 885 -4.02 -43.42 -55.96
CA PHE A 885 -3.21 -44.61 -56.17
C PHE A 885 -2.24 -44.46 -57.36
N ASN A 886 -2.74 -43.92 -58.48
CA ASN A 886 -1.93 -43.63 -59.65
C ASN A 886 -0.89 -42.54 -59.37
N GLN A 887 -1.26 -41.51 -58.61
CA GLN A 887 -0.37 -40.40 -58.23
C GLN A 887 0.82 -40.89 -57.39
N ILE A 888 0.58 -41.77 -56.42
CA ILE A 888 1.63 -42.39 -55.60
C ILE A 888 2.67 -43.09 -56.48
N LEU A 889 2.21 -44.01 -57.34
CA LEU A 889 3.09 -44.83 -58.16
C LEU A 889 3.78 -44.02 -59.26
N PHE A 890 3.06 -43.09 -59.89
CA PHE A 890 3.65 -42.18 -60.86
C PHE A 890 4.81 -41.39 -60.25
N ASN A 891 4.61 -40.76 -59.07
CA ASN A 891 5.64 -39.95 -58.41
C ASN A 891 6.90 -40.76 -58.04
N LEU A 892 6.72 -42.02 -57.62
CA LEU A 892 7.86 -42.90 -57.32
C LEU A 892 8.58 -43.36 -58.60
N LEU A 893 7.84 -43.79 -59.62
CA LEU A 893 8.40 -44.32 -60.86
C LEU A 893 9.04 -43.24 -61.72
N SER A 894 8.44 -42.04 -61.80
CA SER A 894 9.03 -40.90 -62.49
C SER A 894 10.33 -40.48 -61.82
N ASN A 895 10.41 -40.52 -60.48
CA ASN A 895 11.65 -40.27 -59.74
C ASN A 895 12.69 -41.36 -60.01
N ALA A 896 12.30 -42.65 -59.98
CA ALA A 896 13.21 -43.74 -60.32
C ALA A 896 13.83 -43.56 -61.71
N VAL A 897 13.00 -43.32 -62.75
CA VAL A 897 13.48 -43.05 -64.13
C VAL A 897 14.34 -41.78 -64.20
N LYS A 898 14.00 -40.75 -63.44
CA LYS A 898 14.75 -39.48 -63.41
C LYS A 898 16.14 -39.65 -62.81
N TYR A 899 16.28 -40.38 -61.71
CA TYR A 899 17.53 -40.49 -60.94
C TYR A 899 18.35 -41.74 -61.26
N THR A 900 17.88 -42.57 -62.19
CA THR A 900 18.65 -43.63 -62.85
C THR A 900 19.35 -43.10 -64.11
N ASP A 901 20.60 -43.52 -64.29
CA ASP A 901 21.42 -43.20 -65.46
C ASP A 901 20.93 -43.93 -66.71
N GLU A 902 21.38 -43.49 -67.89
CA GLU A 902 21.07 -44.17 -69.15
C GLU A 902 21.50 -45.64 -69.10
N LYS A 903 20.65 -46.55 -69.59
CA LYS A 903 20.83 -48.02 -69.53
C LYS A 903 20.76 -48.63 -68.12
N GLY A 904 20.31 -47.88 -67.12
CA GLY A 904 19.97 -48.45 -65.81
C GLY A 904 18.68 -49.29 -65.84
N THR A 905 18.27 -49.77 -64.68
CA THR A 905 17.12 -50.66 -64.49
C THR A 905 16.17 -50.07 -63.45
N VAL A 906 14.87 -50.07 -63.77
CA VAL A 906 13.80 -49.71 -62.83
C VAL A 906 12.77 -50.85 -62.81
N THR A 907 12.43 -51.34 -61.63
CA THR A 907 11.48 -52.44 -61.45
C THR A 907 10.34 -52.04 -60.52
N LEU A 908 9.11 -52.27 -60.97
CA LEU A 908 7.90 -52.21 -60.15
C LEU A 908 7.42 -53.63 -59.85
N THR A 909 7.19 -53.94 -58.58
CA THR A 909 6.56 -55.19 -58.16
C THR A 909 5.33 -54.89 -57.31
N ILE A 910 4.16 -55.45 -57.67
CA ILE A 910 2.93 -55.34 -56.88
C ILE A 910 2.39 -56.73 -56.60
N LYS A 911 2.31 -57.09 -55.30
CA LYS A 911 1.80 -58.36 -54.82
C LYS A 911 0.71 -58.11 -53.78
N GLY A 912 -0.33 -58.93 -53.80
CA GLY A 912 -1.40 -58.88 -52.82
C GLY A 912 -1.61 -60.25 -52.20
N VAL A 913 -1.60 -60.29 -50.88
CA VAL A 913 -1.89 -61.51 -50.10
C VAL A 913 -3.25 -61.32 -49.42
N PRO A 914 -4.24 -62.17 -49.69
CA PRO A 914 -5.51 -62.12 -48.98
C PRO A 914 -5.29 -62.33 -47.47
N LYS A 915 -5.88 -61.46 -46.64
CA LYS A 915 -6.03 -61.63 -45.18
C LYS A 915 -7.45 -62.12 -44.85
N ASP A 916 -7.63 -62.63 -43.64
CA ASP A 916 -8.97 -62.95 -43.11
C ASP A 916 -9.86 -61.70 -43.16
N SER A 917 -11.18 -61.86 -43.42
CA SER A 917 -12.21 -60.80 -43.51
C SER A 917 -12.34 -59.99 -44.83
N GLY A 918 -11.80 -60.47 -45.96
CA GLY A 918 -12.04 -59.83 -47.26
C GLY A 918 -11.18 -58.60 -47.51
N ILE A 919 -10.03 -58.52 -46.83
CA ILE A 919 -8.99 -57.50 -46.99
C ILE A 919 -7.81 -58.16 -47.72
N ILE A 920 -7.15 -57.41 -48.60
CA ILE A 920 -5.91 -57.80 -49.27
C ILE A 920 -4.79 -56.94 -48.70
N HIS A 921 -3.76 -57.59 -48.17
CA HIS A 921 -2.52 -56.91 -47.82
C HIS A 921 -1.70 -56.71 -49.09
N LEU A 922 -1.59 -55.46 -49.54
CA LEU A 922 -0.93 -55.08 -50.77
C LEU A 922 0.47 -54.58 -50.48
N THR A 923 1.47 -55.18 -51.13
CA THR A 923 2.87 -54.76 -51.08
C THR A 923 3.28 -54.27 -52.46
N MET A 924 3.69 -53.00 -52.53
CA MET A 924 4.20 -52.35 -53.73
C MET A 924 5.67 -52.01 -53.52
N ARG A 925 6.54 -52.50 -54.40
CA ARG A 925 7.98 -52.27 -54.36
C ARG A 925 8.43 -51.57 -55.64
N VAL A 926 9.04 -50.39 -55.51
CA VAL A 926 9.67 -49.65 -56.60
C VAL A 926 11.17 -49.66 -56.37
N GLU A 927 11.93 -50.26 -57.28
CA GLU A 927 13.37 -50.45 -57.17
C GLU A 927 14.09 -49.84 -58.37
N ASP A 928 15.10 -49.02 -58.09
CA ASP A 928 15.97 -48.39 -59.09
C ASP A 928 17.44 -48.67 -58.75
N ASN A 929 18.31 -48.72 -59.75
CA ASN A 929 19.76 -48.87 -59.57
C ASN A 929 20.52 -47.55 -59.81
N GLY A 930 19.86 -46.42 -59.59
CA GLY A 930 20.39 -45.08 -59.84
C GLY A 930 21.34 -44.57 -58.77
N MET A 931 21.41 -43.25 -58.64
CA MET A 931 22.41 -42.58 -57.80
C MET A 931 22.25 -42.81 -56.29
N GLY A 932 21.07 -43.23 -55.82
CA GLY A 932 20.76 -43.42 -54.40
C GLY A 932 20.87 -42.13 -53.55
N MET A 933 20.54 -42.24 -52.25
CA MET A 933 20.40 -41.09 -51.35
C MET A 933 21.33 -41.14 -50.14
N SER A 934 21.77 -39.99 -49.62
CA SER A 934 22.54 -39.90 -48.37
C SER A 934 21.71 -40.26 -47.12
N PRO A 935 22.33 -40.79 -46.04
CA PRO A 935 21.63 -41.09 -44.78
C PRO A 935 20.98 -39.85 -44.14
N GLU A 936 21.57 -38.67 -44.32
CA GLU A 936 21.04 -37.39 -43.82
C GLU A 936 19.79 -37.00 -44.60
N PHE A 937 19.80 -37.14 -45.93
CA PHE A 937 18.64 -36.86 -46.77
C PHE A 937 17.50 -37.84 -46.49
N GLN A 938 17.79 -39.13 -46.31
CA GLN A 938 16.78 -40.15 -45.98
C GLN A 938 15.96 -39.84 -44.72
N LYS A 939 16.54 -39.15 -43.72
CA LYS A 939 15.82 -38.73 -42.49
C LYS A 939 14.79 -37.63 -42.72
N GLN A 940 14.90 -36.88 -43.81
CA GLN A 940 14.09 -35.69 -44.09
C GLN A 940 13.43 -35.70 -45.47
N MET A 941 13.63 -36.73 -46.29
CA MET A 941 13.13 -36.82 -47.67
C MET A 941 11.60 -36.75 -47.82
N PHE A 942 10.86 -37.07 -46.75
CA PHE A 942 9.40 -36.95 -46.72
C PHE A 942 8.92 -35.59 -46.19
N LYS A 943 9.82 -34.70 -45.76
CA LYS A 943 9.46 -33.31 -45.45
C LYS A 943 9.31 -32.54 -46.76
N SER A 944 8.27 -31.72 -46.83
CA SER A 944 8.00 -30.85 -47.98
C SER A 944 9.22 -30.00 -48.32
N PHE A 945 9.48 -29.82 -49.63
CA PHE A 945 10.55 -28.97 -50.17
C PHE A 945 11.97 -29.44 -49.88
N THR A 946 12.15 -30.67 -49.43
CA THR A 946 13.48 -31.22 -49.17
C THR A 946 14.05 -31.80 -50.46
N GLN A 947 15.25 -31.34 -50.85
CA GLN A 947 16.00 -31.86 -51.99
C GLN A 947 17.40 -32.27 -51.56
N GLU A 948 17.96 -33.30 -52.18
CA GLU A 948 19.33 -33.68 -51.92
C GLU A 948 20.28 -32.66 -52.59
N SER A 949 21.15 -32.04 -51.79
CA SER A 949 21.97 -30.86 -52.14
C SER A 949 23.05 -31.09 -53.20
N ARG A 950 23.12 -32.28 -53.81
CA ARG A 950 24.05 -32.58 -54.90
C ARG A 950 23.47 -32.14 -56.23
N LYS A 951 23.90 -30.97 -56.69
CA LYS A 951 23.64 -30.43 -58.04
C LYS A 951 24.15 -31.39 -59.12
N ALA A 952 23.31 -32.33 -59.56
CA ALA A 952 23.42 -32.87 -60.91
C ALA A 952 22.92 -31.79 -61.87
N MET A 953 23.81 -31.33 -62.77
CA MET A 953 23.53 -30.29 -63.75
C MET A 953 22.26 -30.62 -64.55
N GLY A 954 21.20 -29.81 -64.40
CA GLY A 954 20.02 -29.83 -65.27
C GLY A 954 18.75 -30.51 -64.74
N MET A 955 18.75 -31.08 -63.53
CA MET A 955 17.56 -31.76 -62.98
C MET A 955 16.99 -31.06 -61.75
N SER A 956 16.13 -30.05 -61.95
CA SER A 956 15.34 -29.45 -60.87
C SER A 956 14.07 -30.28 -60.61
N GLY A 957 13.65 -30.45 -59.36
CA GLY A 957 12.36 -31.04 -58.97
C GLY A 957 11.73 -30.14 -57.91
N THR A 958 10.44 -30.29 -57.62
CA THR A 958 9.73 -29.43 -56.66
C THR A 958 10.05 -29.76 -55.20
N GLY A 959 10.61 -30.95 -54.91
CA GLY A 959 10.77 -31.46 -53.54
C GLY A 959 9.44 -31.78 -52.85
N LEU A 960 8.32 -31.74 -53.58
CA LEU A 960 6.97 -32.01 -53.06
C LEU A 960 6.52 -33.45 -53.28
N GLY A 961 6.97 -34.11 -54.35
CA GLY A 961 6.45 -35.42 -54.75
C GLY A 961 6.52 -36.51 -53.67
N LEU A 962 7.64 -36.61 -52.93
CA LEU A 962 7.78 -37.61 -51.86
C LEU A 962 6.96 -37.27 -50.61
N ALA A 963 6.81 -35.99 -50.29
CA ALA A 963 5.95 -35.54 -49.19
C ALA A 963 4.47 -35.84 -49.48
N ILE A 964 4.02 -35.61 -50.72
CA ILE A 964 2.68 -35.98 -51.20
C ILE A 964 2.49 -37.50 -51.11
N VAL A 965 3.45 -38.29 -51.59
CA VAL A 965 3.40 -39.76 -51.49
C VAL A 965 3.23 -40.22 -50.04
N LYS A 966 4.04 -39.69 -49.11
CA LYS A 966 3.95 -40.05 -47.69
C LYS A 966 2.57 -39.75 -47.12
N ARG A 967 2.04 -38.55 -47.39
CA ARG A 967 0.73 -38.11 -46.89
C ARG A 967 -0.42 -38.92 -47.49
N LEU A 968 -0.39 -39.22 -48.79
CA LEU A 968 -1.41 -40.05 -49.44
C LEU A 968 -1.39 -41.49 -48.91
N VAL A 969 -0.19 -42.06 -48.71
CA VAL A 969 -0.04 -43.40 -48.11
C VAL A 969 -0.58 -43.40 -46.67
N ASP A 970 -0.27 -42.38 -45.87
CA ASP A 970 -0.77 -42.25 -44.50
C ASP A 970 -2.31 -42.08 -44.47
N LEU A 971 -2.90 -41.30 -45.39
CA LEU A 971 -4.35 -41.15 -45.56
C LEU A 971 -5.04 -42.45 -45.99
N MET A 972 -4.36 -43.29 -46.76
CA MET A 972 -4.84 -44.60 -47.19
C MET A 972 -4.53 -45.70 -46.15
N ASN A 973 -4.15 -45.33 -44.92
CA ASN A 973 -3.77 -46.23 -43.83
C ASN A 973 -2.66 -47.24 -44.20
N GLY A 974 -1.72 -46.82 -45.05
CA GLY A 974 -0.53 -47.59 -45.41
C GLY A 974 0.73 -47.12 -44.71
N THR A 975 1.81 -47.88 -44.89
CA THR A 975 3.17 -47.51 -44.49
C THR A 975 4.08 -47.47 -45.71
N ILE A 976 5.07 -46.58 -45.69
CA ILE A 976 6.11 -46.50 -46.71
C ILE A 976 7.48 -46.57 -46.05
N HIS A 977 8.33 -47.45 -46.56
CA HIS A 977 9.69 -47.69 -46.14
C HIS A 977 10.64 -47.46 -47.31
N VAL A 978 11.86 -47.05 -47.01
CA VAL A 978 12.89 -46.78 -48.02
C VAL A 978 14.21 -47.40 -47.61
N GLU A 979 14.85 -48.09 -48.55
CA GLU A 979 16.22 -48.56 -48.44
C GLU A 979 17.02 -47.94 -49.58
N SER A 980 18.00 -47.09 -49.28
CA SER A 980 18.79 -46.43 -50.31
C SER A 980 20.24 -46.27 -49.86
N SER A 981 21.16 -46.32 -50.81
CA SER A 981 22.58 -46.07 -50.59
C SER A 981 23.18 -45.42 -51.81
N ILE A 982 24.03 -44.42 -51.59
CA ILE A 982 24.69 -43.68 -52.67
C ILE A 982 25.42 -44.65 -53.61
N GLY A 983 25.11 -44.56 -54.90
CA GLY A 983 25.66 -45.37 -55.99
C GLY A 983 25.10 -46.78 -56.11
N LYS A 984 24.11 -47.17 -55.29
CA LYS A 984 23.45 -48.48 -55.33
C LYS A 984 21.97 -48.41 -55.68
N GLY A 985 21.43 -47.22 -55.89
CA GLY A 985 20.00 -46.98 -56.15
C GLY A 985 19.13 -46.93 -54.89
N SER A 986 17.81 -47.00 -55.11
CA SER A 986 16.81 -46.89 -54.03
C SER A 986 15.70 -47.92 -54.20
N ILE A 987 15.17 -48.37 -53.07
CA ILE A 987 14.02 -49.26 -52.98
C ILE A 987 12.99 -48.58 -52.10
N PHE A 988 11.80 -48.34 -52.65
CA PHE A 988 10.62 -47.88 -51.93
C PHE A 988 9.66 -49.06 -51.77
N VAL A 989 9.24 -49.33 -50.54
CA VAL A 989 8.27 -50.37 -50.22
C VAL A 989 7.06 -49.73 -49.56
N ILE A 990 5.89 -49.88 -50.17
CA ILE A 990 4.61 -49.44 -49.63
C ILE A 990 3.80 -50.68 -49.25
N GLU A 991 3.26 -50.67 -48.04
CA GLU A 991 2.41 -51.73 -47.50
C GLU A 991 1.07 -51.13 -47.06
N MET A 992 -0.04 -51.72 -47.47
CA MET A 992 -1.38 -51.25 -47.06
C MET A 992 -2.40 -52.38 -47.04
N ASP A 993 -3.36 -52.28 -46.12
CA ASP A 993 -4.49 -53.21 -46.01
C ASP A 993 -5.71 -52.59 -46.71
N VAL A 994 -6.08 -53.13 -47.87
CA VAL A 994 -7.17 -52.60 -48.71
C VAL A 994 -8.28 -53.63 -48.90
N PRO A 995 -9.57 -53.24 -48.88
CA PRO A 995 -10.68 -54.17 -49.10
C PRO A 995 -10.61 -54.82 -50.49
N ALA A 996 -10.89 -56.13 -50.56
CA ALA A 996 -11.02 -56.86 -51.82
C ALA A 996 -12.34 -56.49 -52.51
N ALA A 997 -12.30 -56.25 -53.82
CA ALA A 997 -13.51 -56.04 -54.63
C ALA A 997 -13.77 -57.25 -55.54
N LYS A 998 -15.05 -57.64 -55.73
CA LYS A 998 -15.46 -58.75 -56.62
C LYS A 998 -16.14 -58.24 -57.90
N GLY A 999 -15.34 -57.94 -58.95
CA GLY A 999 -15.67 -57.80 -60.40
C GLY A 999 -16.81 -56.84 -60.86
N PRO A 1000 -16.93 -56.44 -62.15
CA PRO A 1000 -16.09 -56.69 -63.34
C PRO A 1000 -15.39 -55.42 -63.89
N CYS A 1001 -14.17 -55.59 -64.42
CA CYS A 1001 -13.54 -54.63 -65.35
C CYS A 1001 -13.82 -55.14 -66.78
N GLU A 1002 -14.99 -54.84 -67.33
CA GLU A 1002 -15.29 -54.98 -68.77
C GLU A 1002 -16.69 -54.44 -69.08
N LYS A 1003 -16.76 -53.16 -69.46
CA LYS A 1003 -17.77 -52.57 -70.37
C LYS A 1003 -17.35 -51.13 -70.64
N GLU A 1004 -16.54 -50.91 -71.69
CA GLU A 1004 -16.68 -49.77 -72.64
C GLU A 1004 -15.52 -49.56 -73.62
N LEU A 1005 -14.44 -50.35 -73.59
CA LEU A 1005 -13.33 -50.18 -74.54
C LEU A 1005 -13.07 -51.43 -75.39
N ALA A 1006 -14.03 -51.75 -76.26
CA ALA A 1006 -13.81 -52.62 -77.41
C ALA A 1006 -14.83 -52.32 -78.52
N ALA A 1007 -14.59 -51.26 -79.31
CA ALA A 1007 -15.02 -51.14 -80.70
C ALA A 1007 -14.31 -49.97 -81.41
N ASP A 1008 -13.39 -50.37 -82.29
CA ASP A 1008 -13.07 -49.78 -83.60
C ASP A 1008 -12.29 -48.46 -83.74
N ALA A 1009 -11.06 -48.67 -84.22
CA ALA A 1009 -10.36 -47.80 -85.16
C ALA A 1009 -11.12 -47.65 -86.49
N ALA A 1010 -10.92 -46.49 -87.13
CA ALA A 1010 -11.28 -46.09 -88.49
C ALA A 1010 -12.75 -45.73 -88.78
N GLY A 1011 -13.00 -44.43 -89.02
CA GLY A 1011 -14.24 -43.91 -89.61
C GLY A 1011 -14.44 -42.41 -89.36
N ASP A 1012 -14.06 -41.60 -90.34
CA ASP A 1012 -14.27 -40.14 -90.45
C ASP A 1012 -15.78 -39.78 -90.44
N PRO A 1013 -16.27 -38.90 -89.53
CA PRO A 1013 -17.64 -38.42 -89.55
C PRO A 1013 -17.70 -36.96 -90.02
N THR A 1014 -17.19 -36.65 -91.22
CA THR A 1014 -17.47 -35.36 -91.89
C THR A 1014 -18.55 -35.57 -92.96
N GLY A 1015 -19.79 -35.23 -92.61
CA GLY A 1015 -20.92 -35.54 -93.50
C GLY A 1015 -22.23 -34.80 -93.27
N GLN A 1016 -22.24 -33.65 -92.59
CA GLN A 1016 -23.22 -32.53 -92.72
C GLN A 1016 -22.87 -31.44 -91.70
N SER A 1017 -23.10 -30.17 -92.04
CA SER A 1017 -22.77 -28.98 -91.23
C SER A 1017 -23.45 -29.01 -89.85
N ALA A 1018 -22.81 -29.65 -88.88
CA ALA A 1018 -23.25 -29.65 -87.48
C ALA A 1018 -22.89 -28.31 -86.83
N CYS A 1019 -23.90 -27.64 -86.29
CA CYS A 1019 -23.74 -26.38 -85.58
C CYS A 1019 -23.70 -26.63 -84.06
N ILE A 1020 -22.66 -26.16 -83.40
CA ILE A 1020 -22.46 -26.26 -81.95
C ILE A 1020 -22.78 -24.90 -81.32
N LEU A 1021 -23.61 -24.88 -80.28
CA LEU A 1021 -23.79 -23.68 -79.46
C LEU A 1021 -22.75 -23.69 -78.34
N LEU A 1022 -21.83 -22.73 -78.35
CA LEU A 1022 -20.83 -22.55 -77.29
C LEU A 1022 -21.29 -21.43 -76.35
N CYS A 1023 -21.49 -21.76 -75.07
CA CYS A 1023 -21.79 -20.80 -74.03
C CYS A 1023 -20.57 -20.66 -73.11
N GLU A 1024 -19.84 -19.55 -73.21
CA GLU A 1024 -18.60 -19.28 -72.49
C GLU A 1024 -18.47 -17.77 -72.29
N ASP A 1025 -18.10 -17.28 -71.10
CA ASP A 1025 -17.99 -15.84 -70.81
C ASP A 1025 -16.57 -15.28 -71.00
N ASN A 1026 -15.54 -16.12 -70.92
CA ASN A 1026 -14.16 -15.71 -71.06
C ASN A 1026 -13.72 -15.66 -72.54
N ALA A 1027 -13.40 -14.44 -73.02
CA ALA A 1027 -13.00 -14.19 -74.41
C ALA A 1027 -11.83 -15.09 -74.92
N ILE A 1028 -10.87 -15.42 -74.06
CA ILE A 1028 -9.73 -16.28 -74.45
C ILE A 1028 -10.20 -17.73 -74.64
N ASN A 1029 -11.04 -18.23 -73.72
CA ASN A 1029 -11.60 -19.58 -73.83
C ASN A 1029 -12.52 -19.71 -75.05
N GLN A 1030 -13.29 -18.66 -75.36
CA GLN A 1030 -14.11 -18.59 -76.57
C GLN A 1030 -13.24 -18.74 -77.81
N GLU A 1031 -12.16 -17.97 -77.94
CA GLU A 1031 -11.24 -18.02 -79.08
C GLU A 1031 -10.59 -19.40 -79.24
N ILE A 1032 -10.11 -19.99 -78.14
CA ILE A 1032 -9.51 -21.32 -78.14
C ILE A 1032 -10.55 -22.38 -78.57
N MET A 1033 -11.74 -22.37 -77.98
CA MET A 1033 -12.76 -23.37 -78.25
C MET A 1033 -13.30 -23.26 -79.67
N MET A 1034 -13.52 -22.03 -80.17
CA MET A 1034 -13.90 -21.80 -81.56
C MET A 1034 -12.82 -22.30 -82.52
N GLY A 1035 -11.54 -22.03 -82.24
CA GLY A 1035 -10.43 -22.54 -83.04
C GLY A 1035 -10.34 -24.07 -83.04
N ILE A 1036 -10.60 -24.73 -81.91
CA ILE A 1036 -10.65 -26.19 -81.82
C ILE A 1036 -11.83 -26.76 -82.62
N LEU A 1037 -13.03 -26.18 -82.48
CA LEU A 1037 -14.23 -26.63 -83.20
C LEU A 1037 -14.12 -26.41 -84.71
N GLU A 1038 -13.52 -25.29 -85.14
CA GLU A 1038 -13.20 -25.01 -86.53
C GLU A 1038 -12.17 -26.00 -87.09
N PHE A 1039 -11.13 -26.32 -86.32
CA PHE A 1039 -10.15 -27.37 -86.68
C PHE A 1039 -10.81 -28.75 -86.85
N LEU A 1040 -11.88 -29.04 -86.11
CA LEU A 1040 -12.68 -30.26 -86.25
C LEU A 1040 -13.72 -30.19 -87.39
N GLY A 1041 -13.82 -29.06 -88.12
CA GLY A 1041 -14.74 -28.86 -89.23
C GLY A 1041 -16.18 -28.56 -88.83
N LEU A 1042 -16.41 -28.11 -87.58
CA LEU A 1042 -17.73 -27.81 -87.02
C LEU A 1042 -18.04 -26.31 -87.11
N THR A 1043 -19.32 -25.96 -87.29
CA THR A 1043 -19.75 -24.55 -87.26
C THR A 1043 -20.15 -24.18 -85.83
N THR A 1044 -19.74 -23.03 -85.32
CA THR A 1044 -20.01 -22.66 -83.91
C THR A 1044 -20.80 -21.35 -83.84
N GLU A 1045 -21.82 -21.31 -82.99
CA GLU A 1045 -22.50 -20.06 -82.58
C GLU A 1045 -22.15 -19.78 -81.12
N LEU A 1046 -21.76 -18.54 -80.82
CA LEU A 1046 -21.27 -18.14 -79.50
C LEU A 1046 -22.36 -17.41 -78.71
N ALA A 1047 -22.48 -17.75 -77.44
CA ALA A 1047 -23.23 -17.01 -76.42
C ALA A 1047 -22.29 -16.66 -75.26
N VAL A 1048 -22.31 -15.42 -74.78
CA VAL A 1048 -21.34 -14.97 -73.75
C VAL A 1048 -21.81 -15.18 -72.30
N ASN A 1049 -23.01 -15.73 -72.12
CA ASN A 1049 -23.56 -16.12 -70.82
C ASN A 1049 -24.70 -17.13 -71.00
N GLY A 1050 -25.15 -17.75 -69.91
CA GLY A 1050 -26.22 -18.76 -69.95
C GLY A 1050 -27.56 -18.23 -70.46
N LYS A 1051 -27.86 -16.93 -70.27
CA LYS A 1051 -29.13 -16.33 -70.71
C LYS A 1051 -29.15 -16.19 -72.23
N GLU A 1052 -28.08 -15.66 -72.82
CA GLU A 1052 -27.90 -15.63 -74.27
C GLU A 1052 -27.91 -17.03 -74.88
N GLY A 1053 -27.33 -18.02 -74.18
CA GLY A 1053 -27.37 -19.42 -74.61
C GLY A 1053 -28.80 -19.97 -74.71
N VAL A 1054 -29.63 -19.68 -73.70
CA VAL A 1054 -31.07 -20.04 -73.70
C VAL A 1054 -31.81 -19.30 -74.83
N GLU A 1055 -31.57 -18.00 -75.00
CA GLU A 1055 -32.22 -17.17 -76.04
C GLU A 1055 -31.81 -17.61 -77.46
N ALA A 1056 -30.54 -17.93 -77.68
CA ALA A 1056 -30.02 -18.47 -78.94
C ALA A 1056 -30.64 -19.84 -79.22
N PHE A 1057 -30.66 -20.74 -78.22
CA PHE A 1057 -31.31 -22.03 -78.37
C PHE A 1057 -32.81 -21.87 -78.71
N GLN A 1058 -33.54 -21.00 -78.00
CA GLN A 1058 -34.97 -20.79 -78.18
C GLN A 1058 -35.33 -20.17 -79.55
N SER A 1059 -34.52 -19.23 -80.05
CA SER A 1059 -34.81 -18.46 -81.28
C SER A 1059 -34.57 -19.23 -82.58
N ARG A 1060 -33.77 -20.30 -82.54
CA ARG A 1060 -33.52 -21.17 -83.71
C ARG A 1060 -34.64 -22.20 -83.92
N LYS A 1061 -34.59 -22.94 -85.03
CA LYS A 1061 -35.54 -24.03 -85.29
C LYS A 1061 -35.08 -25.32 -84.59
N PRO A 1062 -35.99 -26.22 -84.19
CA PRO A 1062 -35.63 -27.56 -83.70
C PRO A 1062 -34.66 -28.27 -84.64
N GLY A 1063 -33.60 -28.87 -84.07
CA GLY A 1063 -32.55 -29.59 -84.82
C GLY A 1063 -31.46 -28.70 -85.45
N TYR A 1064 -31.46 -27.38 -85.19
CA TYR A 1064 -30.41 -26.48 -85.68
C TYR A 1064 -29.05 -26.73 -85.00
N TYR A 1065 -29.04 -26.94 -83.69
CA TYR A 1065 -27.82 -27.29 -82.95
C TYR A 1065 -27.70 -28.81 -82.81
N SER A 1066 -26.47 -29.32 -82.95
CA SER A 1066 -26.16 -30.75 -82.75
C SER A 1066 -25.70 -31.05 -81.32
N ALA A 1067 -25.10 -30.07 -80.64
CA ALA A 1067 -24.79 -30.12 -79.21
C ALA A 1067 -24.62 -28.70 -78.67
N ILE A 1068 -24.67 -28.57 -77.34
CA ILE A 1068 -24.38 -27.34 -76.61
C ILE A 1068 -23.17 -27.60 -75.71
N LEU A 1069 -22.13 -26.80 -75.85
CA LEU A 1069 -21.03 -26.74 -74.89
C LEU A 1069 -21.33 -25.61 -73.91
N MET A 1070 -21.48 -25.92 -72.63
CA MET A 1070 -22.02 -25.02 -71.62
C MET A 1070 -21.06 -24.83 -70.46
N ASP A 1071 -20.46 -23.65 -70.31
CA ASP A 1071 -19.70 -23.34 -69.10
C ASP A 1071 -20.60 -23.36 -67.86
N CYS A 1072 -20.16 -24.06 -66.82
CA CYS A 1072 -20.89 -24.17 -65.56
C CYS A 1072 -20.99 -22.83 -64.83
N ARG A 1073 -19.96 -21.98 -64.91
CA ARG A 1073 -19.89 -20.73 -64.14
C ARG A 1073 -19.79 -19.54 -65.08
N MET A 1074 -20.94 -18.92 -65.36
CA MET A 1074 -21.04 -17.69 -66.15
C MET A 1074 -21.82 -16.62 -65.39
N PRO A 1075 -21.55 -15.32 -65.61
CA PRO A 1075 -22.34 -14.22 -65.06
C PRO A 1075 -23.76 -14.18 -65.67
N VAL A 1076 -24.66 -13.43 -65.04
CA VAL A 1076 -26.09 -13.26 -65.41
C VAL A 1076 -26.95 -14.51 -65.23
N MET A 1077 -26.55 -15.63 -65.83
CA MET A 1077 -27.19 -16.93 -65.68
C MET A 1077 -26.12 -18.01 -65.78
N ASP A 1078 -26.02 -18.83 -64.73
CA ASP A 1078 -25.04 -19.91 -64.69
C ASP A 1078 -25.45 -21.08 -65.61
N GLY A 1079 -24.49 -21.96 -65.94
CA GLY A 1079 -24.74 -23.07 -66.86
C GLY A 1079 -25.78 -24.06 -66.36
N TYR A 1080 -25.92 -24.22 -65.03
CA TYR A 1080 -26.91 -25.11 -64.42
C TYR A 1080 -28.32 -24.55 -64.58
N GLN A 1081 -28.51 -23.24 -64.34
CA GLN A 1081 -29.74 -22.51 -64.56
C GLN A 1081 -30.12 -22.48 -66.04
N ALA A 1082 -29.13 -22.23 -66.92
CA ALA A 1082 -29.32 -22.26 -68.37
C ALA A 1082 -29.76 -23.64 -68.85
N THR A 1083 -29.11 -24.71 -68.39
CA THR A 1083 -29.50 -26.09 -68.69
C THR A 1083 -30.93 -26.36 -68.24
N ARG A 1084 -31.29 -26.04 -66.99
CA ARG A 1084 -32.66 -26.23 -66.48
C ARG A 1084 -33.68 -25.44 -67.30
N ALA A 1085 -33.34 -24.21 -67.69
CA ALA A 1085 -34.19 -23.38 -68.53
C ALA A 1085 -34.38 -23.99 -69.92
N ILE A 1086 -33.31 -24.46 -70.57
CA ILE A 1086 -33.37 -25.17 -71.86
C ILE A 1086 -34.25 -26.42 -71.73
N ARG A 1087 -34.03 -27.26 -70.71
CA ARG A 1087 -34.81 -28.49 -70.49
C ARG A 1087 -36.30 -28.22 -70.20
N ALA A 1088 -36.64 -27.05 -69.67
CA ALA A 1088 -38.01 -26.65 -69.39
C ALA A 1088 -38.76 -26.03 -70.59
N LEU A 1089 -38.09 -25.77 -71.72
CA LEU A 1089 -38.75 -25.24 -72.92
C LEU A 1089 -39.70 -26.29 -73.54
N GLU A 1090 -40.90 -25.86 -73.95
CA GLU A 1090 -41.86 -26.68 -74.71
C GLU A 1090 -41.41 -26.85 -76.18
N ARG A 1091 -40.20 -27.36 -76.41
CA ARG A 1091 -39.58 -27.56 -77.73
C ARG A 1091 -39.18 -29.03 -77.92
N PRO A 1092 -39.42 -29.65 -79.09
CA PRO A 1092 -39.25 -31.11 -79.26
C PRO A 1092 -37.83 -31.66 -79.03
N ASP A 1093 -36.80 -30.87 -79.33
CA ASP A 1093 -35.39 -31.22 -79.18
C ASP A 1093 -34.77 -30.73 -77.85
N ALA A 1094 -35.47 -29.89 -77.08
CA ALA A 1094 -34.97 -29.38 -75.80
C ALA A 1094 -34.66 -30.49 -74.78
N ALA A 1095 -35.45 -31.56 -74.76
CA ALA A 1095 -35.24 -32.71 -73.88
C ALA A 1095 -34.13 -33.66 -74.36
N ARG A 1096 -33.68 -33.55 -75.61
CA ARG A 1096 -32.77 -34.52 -76.25
C ARG A 1096 -31.45 -33.94 -76.75
N ILE A 1097 -31.34 -32.62 -76.87
CA ILE A 1097 -30.11 -31.96 -77.30
C ILE A 1097 -28.98 -32.29 -76.31
N PRO A 1098 -27.82 -32.80 -76.76
CA PRO A 1098 -26.68 -33.04 -75.88
C PRO A 1098 -26.17 -31.71 -75.29
N ILE A 1099 -26.17 -31.59 -73.97
CA ILE A 1099 -25.58 -30.47 -73.25
C ILE A 1099 -24.35 -30.99 -72.50
N ILE A 1100 -23.17 -30.58 -72.96
CA ILE A 1100 -21.88 -30.97 -72.40
C ILE A 1100 -21.37 -29.81 -71.56
N ALA A 1101 -21.19 -30.04 -70.27
CA ALA A 1101 -20.67 -29.05 -69.33
C ALA A 1101 -19.19 -28.76 -69.61
N LEU A 1102 -18.77 -27.51 -69.58
CA LEU A 1102 -17.37 -27.13 -69.48
C LEU A 1102 -17.12 -26.70 -68.03
N THR A 1103 -16.24 -27.38 -67.31
CA THR A 1103 -15.95 -27.10 -65.90
C THR A 1103 -14.47 -26.87 -65.66
N ALA A 1104 -14.14 -25.93 -64.78
CA ALA A 1104 -12.77 -25.68 -64.34
C ALA A 1104 -12.26 -26.76 -63.36
N ASP A 1105 -13.17 -27.50 -62.71
CA ASP A 1105 -12.87 -28.50 -61.70
C ASP A 1105 -13.64 -29.79 -62.02
N ALA A 1106 -12.91 -30.91 -62.15
CA ALA A 1106 -13.46 -32.22 -62.52
C ALA A 1106 -13.91 -33.05 -61.29
N PHE A 1107 -14.35 -32.39 -60.22
CA PHE A 1107 -14.77 -33.07 -58.99
C PHE A 1107 -16.12 -33.80 -59.16
N GLU A 1108 -16.29 -34.90 -58.43
CA GLU A 1108 -17.47 -35.77 -58.51
C GLU A 1108 -18.77 -35.04 -58.07
N GLU A 1109 -18.64 -34.02 -57.22
CA GLU A 1109 -19.74 -33.14 -56.81
C GLU A 1109 -20.22 -32.23 -57.94
N ASP A 1110 -19.31 -31.63 -58.69
CA ASP A 1110 -19.66 -30.81 -59.87
C ASP A 1110 -20.25 -31.70 -60.97
N ARG A 1111 -19.74 -32.93 -61.14
CA ARG A 1111 -20.37 -33.94 -62.02
C ARG A 1111 -21.80 -34.25 -61.59
N LYS A 1112 -22.04 -34.47 -60.30
CA LYS A 1112 -23.38 -34.75 -59.76
C LYS A 1112 -24.32 -33.57 -60.01
N ARG A 1113 -23.85 -32.34 -59.78
CA ARG A 1113 -24.62 -31.11 -60.03
C ARG A 1113 -24.93 -30.89 -61.51
N CYS A 1114 -24.00 -31.23 -62.42
CA CYS A 1114 -24.24 -31.18 -63.87
C CYS A 1114 -25.37 -32.14 -64.26
N LEU A 1115 -25.29 -33.39 -63.80
CA LEU A 1115 -26.32 -34.41 -64.08
C LEU A 1115 -27.68 -34.04 -63.46
N GLU A 1116 -27.71 -33.55 -62.22
CA GLU A 1116 -28.93 -33.08 -61.55
C GLU A 1116 -29.57 -31.87 -62.26
N ALA A 1117 -28.76 -31.02 -62.90
CA ALA A 1117 -29.25 -29.90 -63.70
C ALA A 1117 -29.82 -30.32 -65.06
N GLY A 1118 -29.58 -31.56 -65.49
CA GLY A 1118 -30.02 -32.12 -66.77
C GLY A 1118 -29.00 -32.03 -67.91
N MET A 1119 -27.71 -31.87 -67.59
CA MET A 1119 -26.60 -31.98 -68.56
C MET A 1119 -26.28 -33.46 -68.82
N ASP A 1120 -25.77 -33.78 -70.01
CA ASP A 1120 -25.54 -35.16 -70.46
C ASP A 1120 -24.11 -35.65 -70.19
N ASP A 1121 -23.12 -34.75 -70.22
CA ASP A 1121 -21.71 -35.06 -69.94
C ASP A 1121 -20.93 -33.81 -69.53
N PHE A 1122 -19.63 -33.95 -69.24
CA PHE A 1122 -18.77 -32.82 -68.84
C PHE A 1122 -17.33 -32.95 -69.37
N LEU A 1123 -16.69 -31.81 -69.63
CA LEU A 1123 -15.29 -31.66 -70.02
C LEU A 1123 -14.57 -30.74 -69.06
N ALA A 1124 -13.40 -31.17 -68.59
CA ALA A 1124 -12.52 -30.35 -67.78
C ALA A 1124 -11.78 -29.33 -68.66
N LYS A 1125 -11.66 -28.09 -68.18
CA LYS A 1125 -10.81 -27.05 -68.77
C LYS A 1125 -9.38 -27.19 -68.20
N PRO A 1126 -8.32 -27.04 -69.02
CA PRO A 1126 -8.33 -26.76 -70.45
C PRO A 1126 -8.78 -27.98 -71.28
N VAL A 1127 -9.61 -27.75 -72.30
CA VAL A 1127 -10.23 -28.82 -73.07
C VAL A 1127 -9.23 -29.42 -74.07
N GLU A 1128 -9.02 -30.73 -73.98
CA GLU A 1128 -8.18 -31.47 -74.91
C GLU A 1128 -8.92 -31.85 -76.19
N ILE A 1129 -8.32 -31.58 -77.35
CA ILE A 1129 -8.90 -31.82 -78.68
C ILE A 1129 -9.34 -33.28 -78.86
N LYS A 1130 -8.52 -34.24 -78.40
CA LYS A 1130 -8.82 -35.67 -78.52
C LYS A 1130 -10.08 -36.05 -77.74
N VAL A 1131 -10.16 -35.61 -76.48
CA VAL A 1131 -11.28 -35.91 -75.58
C VAL A 1131 -12.57 -35.26 -76.09
N LEU A 1132 -12.51 -34.00 -76.54
CA LEU A 1132 -13.65 -33.32 -77.16
C LEU A 1132 -14.13 -34.06 -78.41
N LYS A 1133 -13.21 -34.50 -79.29
CA LYS A 1133 -13.55 -35.25 -80.51
C LYS A 1133 -14.24 -36.58 -80.19
N GLU A 1134 -13.75 -37.33 -79.21
CA GLU A 1134 -14.37 -38.58 -78.76
C GLU A 1134 -15.77 -38.34 -78.19
N MET A 1135 -15.94 -37.29 -77.37
CA MET A 1135 -17.21 -36.96 -76.74
C MET A 1135 -18.26 -36.48 -77.75
N LEU A 1136 -17.89 -35.58 -78.65
CA LEU A 1136 -18.78 -35.17 -79.74
C LEU A 1136 -19.13 -36.37 -80.63
N GLY A 1137 -18.15 -37.24 -80.91
CA GLY A 1137 -18.38 -38.49 -81.64
C GLY A 1137 -19.36 -39.45 -80.94
N LYS A 1138 -19.41 -39.48 -79.60
CA LYS A 1138 -20.36 -40.27 -78.80
C LYS A 1138 -21.80 -39.77 -78.96
N TYR A 1139 -22.01 -38.46 -78.88
CA TYR A 1139 -23.37 -37.87 -78.87
C TYR A 1139 -23.92 -37.54 -80.25
N MET A 1140 -23.06 -37.26 -81.23
CA MET A 1140 -23.47 -36.94 -82.60
C MET A 1140 -23.64 -38.18 -83.50
N ARG A 1141 -23.40 -39.40 -82.98
CA ARG A 1141 -23.48 -40.67 -83.73
C ARG A 1141 -24.88 -41.29 -83.86
N LYS A 1142 -25.94 -40.69 -83.33
CA LYS A 1142 -27.29 -41.29 -83.37
C LYS A 1142 -28.31 -40.44 -84.14
N ASP A 1143 -28.99 -41.12 -85.07
CA ASP A 1143 -30.23 -40.80 -85.77
C ASP A 1143 -30.15 -40.04 -87.12
N LEU A 1144 -29.54 -40.69 -88.11
CA LEU A 1144 -30.17 -40.87 -89.43
C LEU A 1144 -30.84 -42.25 -89.43
N GLY A 1145 -32.10 -42.28 -89.01
CA GLY A 1145 -32.98 -43.45 -89.01
C GLY A 1145 -34.43 -43.01 -88.93
#